data_AF-A0A948FS41-F1
#
_entry.id   AF-A0A948FS41-F1
#
_cell.length_a   1.000
_cell.length_b   1.000
_cell.length_c   1.000
_cell.angle_alpha   90.00
_cell.angle_beta   90.00
_cell.angle_gamma   90.00
#
_symmetry.space_group_name_H-M   'P 1'
#
loop_
_entity.id
_entity.type
_entity.pdbx_description
1 polymer ?
#
loop_
_entity_poly.entity_id
_entity_poly.type
_entity_poly.pdbx_seq_one_letter_code
_entity_poly.pdbx_strand_id
1 'polypeptide(L)'
;AVTERPVVSAGQYGTNLNQLVFTVDPATGDVQTKTQAILKLKAANGGPFNYPVDQPTQDIVDAAVAEADVLGAQPLGQIGGLFYRAKLANGTTENRGGESTLGNLVAEIQRDATSDETFGSAQIAFMNPGGLRADLLGTGEGFPRTVTFKQAANVQPFANTLVNMDLTGAEVKAALEQQWQPDGASRPFLKLGISEGFTYTYDASQAQGERIQEMFLDGEPIDLGATYSVTVNSFLASGGDNFGALNGSGRKQDTGRTDLQAQVDYFAEFASDAPLPVDYSQRAVGVDLASTSYTAGDDVVIGLSSLSMTGPGDINDTSVRVRLDGQLLGSFPVTTTRQADLPGYDEVGTATAVVTLLTTASGDEVLVVSGNQTGTRTLVPITVEAADPVDVQILATNDFHGRIQSNGSEAGAAVLAGAVKQLRSENPNTTFAAAGDLIGASTFESFVANDKPTIDALNEAGLDVSAVGNHEFDQGYDDLVNRVIAEYDADTNPDGGAEWKYLGANVKFKASGDPALDGTWIKDQGGVQVGYVGAVTEHLPELVSPDGIADIEVTDIVEATNAAADDLVAEGADIVVLLVHEGAPTTSCADIAALGAGTDFGSIVQGVNDNVDAIVSGHTHLEYNCSLPVDGWSDRAVTERPVVSAGQYGTNLNQLVFTVDPVTGDVQTKTQAILPLVSAGSANYPIDGATQDIVAAAVADADVLGAEPLGQIEAPFYRAKLANGTTENRGGESTLGNLVAEIQQDATEDPEFGSAQIAFMNPGGLRADLLGDGNGAFPRTVTFKQAANVQPFANTLVNMDLTGAEVKAAL
;
A
#
# COMPACT_ATOMS: atom_id res chain seq x y z
N ALA A 1 29.01 -37.36 -71.71
CA ALA A 1 29.24 -35.99 -71.21
C ALA A 1 28.58 -35.85 -69.84
N VAL A 2 29.29 -35.24 -68.88
CA VAL A 2 28.73 -34.87 -67.58
C VAL A 2 27.68 -33.76 -67.76
N THR A 3 26.47 -33.95 -67.24
CA THR A 3 25.35 -33.00 -67.39
C THR A 3 25.19 -32.03 -66.21
N GLU A 4 25.80 -32.33 -65.07
CA GLU A 4 25.70 -31.54 -63.84
C GLU A 4 26.95 -30.70 -63.58
N ARG A 5 26.78 -29.45 -63.12
CA ARG A 5 27.89 -28.55 -62.79
C ARG A 5 28.27 -28.66 -61.30
N PRO A 6 29.56 -28.80 -60.96
CA PRO A 6 29.99 -28.75 -59.56
C PRO A 6 29.81 -27.34 -58.99
N VAL A 7 29.26 -27.24 -57.78
CA VAL A 7 29.15 -26.00 -57.00
C VAL A 7 29.81 -26.29 -55.65
N VAL A 8 30.90 -25.58 -55.35
CA VAL A 8 31.72 -25.80 -54.15
C VAL A 8 32.13 -24.48 -53.52
N SER A 9 32.21 -24.43 -52.18
CA SER A 9 32.74 -23.31 -51.41
C SER A 9 33.72 -23.84 -50.38
N ALA A 10 34.89 -23.21 -50.29
CA ALA A 10 35.92 -23.58 -49.33
C ALA A 10 35.61 -23.04 -47.91
N GLY A 11 34.50 -22.32 -47.74
CA GLY A 11 34.19 -21.62 -46.49
C GLY A 11 35.03 -20.34 -46.37
N GLN A 12 35.62 -20.12 -45.20
CA GLN A 12 36.27 -18.86 -44.80
C GLN A 12 37.66 -19.10 -44.19
N TYR A 13 38.45 -18.03 -44.09
CA TYR A 13 39.74 -17.99 -43.37
C TYR A 13 40.78 -19.02 -43.80
N GLY A 14 40.70 -19.53 -45.03
CA GLY A 14 41.61 -20.56 -45.51
C GLY A 14 41.50 -21.88 -44.75
N THR A 15 40.36 -22.21 -44.15
CA THR A 15 40.21 -23.49 -43.43
C THR A 15 40.16 -24.69 -44.36
N ASN A 16 39.70 -24.50 -45.60
CA ASN A 16 39.58 -25.56 -46.59
C ASN A 16 40.09 -25.14 -47.98
N LEU A 17 40.28 -26.13 -48.85
CA LEU A 17 40.59 -25.99 -50.27
C LEU A 17 39.60 -26.81 -51.09
N ASN A 18 39.02 -26.21 -52.13
CA ASN A 18 38.18 -26.93 -53.07
C ASN A 18 39.05 -27.68 -54.08
N GLN A 19 38.87 -28.98 -54.18
CA GLN A 19 39.46 -29.79 -55.24
C GLN A 19 38.39 -30.15 -56.26
N LEU A 20 38.63 -29.79 -57.52
CA LEU A 20 37.81 -30.17 -58.67
C LEU A 20 38.71 -30.90 -59.67
N VAL A 21 38.37 -32.14 -60.00
CA VAL A 21 39.10 -32.94 -60.99
C VAL A 21 38.17 -33.28 -62.13
N PHE A 22 38.60 -32.96 -63.35
CA PHE A 22 37.86 -33.25 -64.58
C PHE A 22 38.68 -34.18 -65.46
N THR A 23 38.04 -35.22 -65.99
CA THR A 23 38.58 -36.00 -67.11
C THR A 23 37.95 -35.47 -68.38
N VAL A 24 38.75 -35.01 -69.33
CA VAL A 24 38.29 -34.41 -70.58
C VAL A 24 38.75 -35.25 -71.77
N ASP A 25 37.86 -35.48 -72.73
CA ASP A 25 38.22 -36.05 -74.01
C ASP A 25 39.03 -35.03 -74.81
N PRO A 26 40.31 -35.28 -75.14
CA PRO A 26 41.13 -34.31 -75.85
C PRO A 26 40.73 -34.14 -77.33
N ALA A 27 39.99 -35.09 -77.91
CA ALA A 27 39.56 -35.03 -79.31
C ALA A 27 38.25 -34.26 -79.48
N THR A 28 37.32 -34.39 -78.54
CA THR A 28 36.00 -33.72 -78.61
C THR A 28 35.89 -32.51 -77.68
N GLY A 29 36.76 -32.40 -76.68
CA GLY A 29 36.66 -31.42 -75.60
C GLY A 29 35.60 -31.75 -74.55
N ASP A 30 34.94 -32.91 -74.63
CA ASP A 30 33.86 -33.27 -73.72
C ASP A 30 34.39 -33.69 -72.34
N VAL A 31 33.80 -33.14 -71.28
CA VAL A 31 34.02 -33.62 -69.91
C VAL A 31 33.39 -35.01 -69.76
N GLN A 32 34.24 -36.02 -69.58
CA GLN A 32 33.85 -37.42 -69.42
C GLN A 32 33.47 -37.74 -67.97
N THR A 33 34.25 -37.29 -66.99
CA THR A 33 33.97 -37.46 -65.56
C THR A 33 34.34 -36.23 -64.74
N LYS A 34 33.71 -36.07 -63.57
CA LYS A 34 34.05 -35.05 -62.57
C LYS A 34 34.15 -35.69 -61.17
N THR A 35 35.07 -35.20 -60.34
CA THR A 35 35.04 -35.39 -58.89
C THR A 35 35.23 -34.05 -58.18
N GLN A 36 34.61 -33.90 -57.01
CA GLN A 36 34.71 -32.69 -56.19
C GLN A 36 34.91 -33.06 -54.72
N ALA A 37 35.78 -32.33 -54.02
CA ALA A 37 36.02 -32.51 -52.59
C ALA A 37 36.36 -31.16 -51.91
N ILE A 38 35.99 -31.04 -50.64
CA ILE A 38 36.44 -29.95 -49.76
C ILE A 38 37.54 -30.54 -48.87
N LEU A 39 38.77 -30.12 -49.11
CA LEU A 39 39.97 -30.57 -48.39
C LEU A 39 40.21 -29.67 -47.20
N LYS A 40 40.19 -30.21 -45.98
CA LYS A 40 40.48 -29.43 -44.77
C LYS A 40 41.98 -29.15 -44.68
N LEU A 41 42.38 -27.88 -44.61
CA LEU A 41 43.80 -27.51 -44.48
C LEU A 41 44.32 -27.69 -43.05
N LYS A 42 43.44 -27.64 -42.06
CA LYS A 42 43.75 -27.86 -40.63
C LYS A 42 42.75 -28.83 -40.00
N ALA A 43 43.21 -29.64 -39.05
CA ALA A 43 42.32 -30.44 -38.23
C ALA A 43 41.37 -29.56 -37.39
N ALA A 44 40.21 -30.11 -37.01
CA ALA A 44 39.23 -29.39 -36.19
C ALA A 44 39.84 -28.94 -34.85
N ASN A 45 39.28 -27.88 -34.26
CA ASN A 45 39.62 -27.38 -32.91
C ASN A 45 41.10 -27.02 -32.72
N GLY A 46 41.72 -26.40 -33.74
CA GLY A 46 43.11 -25.95 -33.63
C GLY A 46 44.15 -27.06 -33.71
N GLY A 47 43.76 -28.27 -34.11
CA GLY A 47 44.68 -29.38 -34.34
C GLY A 47 45.74 -29.12 -35.43
N PRO A 48 46.62 -30.08 -35.71
CA PRO A 48 47.75 -29.88 -36.63
C PRO A 48 47.29 -29.57 -38.06
N PHE A 49 48.18 -28.95 -38.85
CA PHE A 49 47.96 -28.79 -40.28
C PHE A 49 47.89 -30.15 -40.96
N ASN A 50 46.94 -30.34 -41.88
CA ASN A 50 46.80 -31.59 -42.64
C ASN A 50 47.79 -31.69 -43.82
N TYR A 51 48.48 -30.58 -44.12
CA TYR A 51 49.46 -30.44 -45.19
C TYR A 51 50.74 -29.78 -44.64
N PRO A 52 51.91 -30.04 -45.22
CA PRO A 52 53.15 -29.41 -44.80
C PRO A 52 53.08 -27.88 -45.00
N VAL A 53 53.71 -27.15 -44.08
CA VAL A 53 53.87 -25.70 -44.19
C VAL A 53 54.83 -25.38 -45.34
N ASP A 54 54.45 -24.45 -46.22
CA ASP A 54 55.33 -23.90 -47.23
C ASP A 54 56.25 -22.86 -46.58
N GLN A 55 57.50 -23.26 -46.30
CA GLN A 55 58.43 -22.42 -45.54
C GLN A 55 58.69 -21.05 -46.18
N PRO A 56 58.89 -20.91 -47.51
CA PRO A 56 59.09 -19.59 -48.12
C PRO A 56 57.90 -18.64 -47.90
N THR A 57 56.65 -19.14 -47.99
CA THR A 57 55.47 -18.33 -47.67
C THR A 57 55.39 -18.04 -46.17
N GLN A 58 55.72 -19.01 -45.31
CA GLN A 58 55.73 -18.81 -43.87
C GLN A 58 56.74 -17.73 -43.46
N ASP A 59 57.93 -17.70 -44.05
CA ASP A 59 58.94 -16.68 -43.77
C ASP A 59 58.45 -15.26 -44.13
N ILE A 60 57.68 -15.12 -45.21
CA ILE A 60 57.02 -13.86 -45.59
C ILE A 60 55.96 -13.47 -44.55
N VAL A 61 55.14 -14.43 -44.12
CA VAL A 61 54.12 -14.21 -43.08
C VAL A 61 54.77 -13.80 -41.77
N ASP A 62 55.82 -14.49 -41.34
CA ASP A 62 56.53 -14.21 -40.08
C ASP A 62 57.17 -12.81 -40.12
N ALA A 63 57.78 -12.42 -41.25
CA ALA A 63 58.33 -11.08 -41.43
C ALA A 63 57.22 -10.00 -41.39
N ALA A 64 56.09 -10.24 -42.05
CA ALA A 64 54.95 -9.32 -42.03
C ALA A 64 54.32 -9.19 -40.63
N VAL A 65 54.22 -10.31 -39.89
CA VAL A 65 53.73 -10.33 -38.50
C VAL A 65 54.68 -9.53 -37.59
N ALA A 66 55.99 -9.73 -37.73
CA ALA A 66 56.98 -8.99 -36.94
C ALA A 66 56.90 -7.47 -37.17
N GLU A 67 56.77 -7.04 -38.43
CA GLU A 67 56.58 -5.62 -38.78
C GLU A 67 55.25 -5.08 -38.23
N ALA A 68 54.16 -5.83 -38.42
CA ALA A 68 52.83 -5.47 -37.93
C ALA A 68 52.76 -5.40 -36.40
N ASP A 69 53.53 -6.24 -35.69
CA ASP A 69 53.61 -6.19 -34.23
C ASP A 69 54.29 -4.91 -33.74
N VAL A 70 55.30 -4.41 -34.46
CA VAL A 70 55.95 -3.11 -34.14
C VAL A 70 54.99 -1.95 -34.40
N LEU A 71 54.37 -1.90 -35.58
CA LEU A 71 53.42 -0.83 -35.94
C LEU A 71 52.16 -0.87 -35.07
N GLY A 72 51.70 -2.08 -34.74
CA GLY A 72 50.50 -2.32 -33.95
C GLY A 72 50.66 -2.04 -32.46
N ALA A 73 51.90 -2.06 -31.93
CA ALA A 73 52.18 -1.79 -30.52
C ALA A 73 52.05 -0.31 -30.11
N GLN A 74 51.78 0.60 -31.05
CA GLN A 74 51.59 2.01 -30.75
C GLN A 74 50.44 2.20 -29.75
N PRO A 75 50.65 2.90 -28.62
CA PRO A 75 49.61 3.16 -27.64
C PRO A 75 48.62 4.20 -28.18
N LEU A 76 47.33 3.96 -27.97
CA LEU A 76 46.26 4.91 -28.30
C LEU A 76 45.73 5.66 -27.08
N GLY A 77 45.75 5.01 -25.92
CA GLY A 77 45.22 5.56 -24.68
C GLY A 77 45.04 4.46 -23.64
N GLN A 78 44.38 4.80 -22.54
CA GLN A 78 44.15 3.90 -21.41
C GLN A 78 42.67 3.59 -21.20
N ILE A 79 42.36 2.38 -20.71
CA ILE A 79 41.00 1.98 -20.30
C ILE A 79 40.98 1.63 -18.81
N GLY A 80 39.87 1.97 -18.14
CA GLY A 80 39.62 1.70 -16.73
C GLY A 80 38.94 0.35 -16.46
N GLY A 81 38.38 -0.28 -17.50
CA GLY A 81 37.74 -1.60 -17.47
C GLY A 81 37.90 -2.31 -18.82
N LEU A 82 37.38 -3.55 -18.93
CA LEU A 82 37.38 -4.29 -20.20
C LEU A 82 36.09 -3.98 -20.96
N PHE A 83 36.20 -3.70 -22.26
CA PHE A 83 35.02 -3.58 -23.12
C PHE A 83 34.82 -4.90 -23.86
N TYR A 84 33.73 -5.58 -23.51
CA TYR A 84 33.41 -6.90 -24.04
C TYR A 84 32.33 -6.79 -25.12
N ARG A 85 32.39 -7.71 -26.08
CA ARG A 85 31.19 -8.13 -26.81
C ARG A 85 30.36 -9.04 -25.90
N ALA A 86 29.05 -9.05 -26.09
CA ALA A 86 28.16 -9.95 -25.36
C ALA A 86 28.58 -11.40 -25.51
N LYS A 87 28.47 -12.18 -24.43
CA LYS A 87 28.91 -13.58 -24.37
C LYS A 87 27.81 -14.49 -23.84
N LEU A 88 27.85 -15.75 -24.25
CA LEU A 88 27.10 -16.82 -23.60
C LEU A 88 27.69 -17.12 -22.20
N ALA A 89 27.00 -17.97 -21.45
CA ALA A 89 27.36 -18.38 -20.09
C ALA A 89 28.78 -18.96 -19.96
N ASN A 90 29.34 -19.51 -21.04
CA ASN A 90 30.72 -20.01 -21.06
C ASN A 90 31.79 -18.89 -21.06
N GLY A 91 31.40 -17.62 -21.18
CA GLY A 91 32.29 -16.46 -21.14
C GLY A 91 33.15 -16.25 -22.39
N THR A 92 33.08 -17.15 -23.39
CA THR A 92 33.95 -17.13 -24.57
C THR A 92 33.20 -16.98 -25.89
N THR A 93 32.04 -17.63 -26.02
CA THR A 93 31.25 -17.60 -27.25
C THR A 93 30.52 -16.28 -27.36
N GLU A 94 30.72 -15.57 -28.47
CA GLU A 94 30.00 -14.33 -28.80
C GLU A 94 28.49 -14.58 -28.92
N ASN A 95 27.71 -13.80 -28.18
CA ASN A 95 26.27 -13.68 -28.34
C ASN A 95 25.95 -12.39 -29.10
N ARG A 96 25.57 -12.48 -30.37
CA ARG A 96 25.21 -11.28 -31.16
C ARG A 96 23.82 -10.74 -30.87
N GLY A 97 23.03 -11.46 -30.08
CA GLY A 97 21.73 -11.00 -29.68
C GLY A 97 21.72 -10.24 -28.37
N GLY A 98 22.84 -10.10 -27.66
CA GLY A 98 22.92 -9.33 -26.42
C GLY A 98 23.56 -7.96 -26.62
N GLU A 99 23.12 -6.97 -25.85
CA GLU A 99 23.78 -5.66 -25.77
C GLU A 99 25.16 -5.80 -25.11
N SER A 100 26.09 -4.91 -25.46
CA SER A 100 27.47 -5.04 -25.01
C SER A 100 28.18 -3.71 -24.84
N THR A 101 29.02 -3.62 -23.81
CA THR A 101 29.81 -2.43 -23.48
C THR A 101 30.69 -1.99 -24.66
N LEU A 102 31.26 -2.93 -25.43
CA LEU A 102 32.04 -2.60 -26.62
C LEU A 102 31.17 -2.08 -27.78
N GLY A 103 29.98 -2.64 -27.98
CA GLY A 103 29.06 -2.18 -29.01
C GLY A 103 28.62 -0.74 -28.77
N ASN A 104 28.27 -0.42 -27.53
CA ASN A 104 27.90 0.94 -27.13
C ASN A 104 29.07 1.91 -27.22
N LEU A 105 30.27 1.52 -26.79
CA LEU A 105 31.48 2.33 -26.96
C LEU A 105 31.75 2.64 -28.44
N VAL A 106 31.67 1.64 -29.32
CA VAL A 106 31.96 1.82 -30.75
C VAL A 106 30.88 2.65 -31.44
N ALA A 107 29.62 2.54 -31.03
CA ALA A 107 28.58 3.44 -31.47
C ALA A 107 28.86 4.88 -31.02
N GLU A 108 29.28 5.07 -29.77
CA GLU A 108 29.64 6.39 -29.24
C GLU A 108 30.82 7.02 -29.98
N ILE A 109 31.88 6.25 -30.25
CA ILE A 109 33.01 6.70 -31.09
C ILE A 109 32.54 7.19 -32.46
N GLN A 110 31.56 6.51 -33.07
CA GLN A 110 31.02 6.90 -34.38
C GLN A 110 30.18 8.17 -34.30
N ARG A 111 29.36 8.32 -33.26
CA ARG A 111 28.59 9.54 -32.99
C ARG A 111 29.53 10.72 -32.81
N ASP A 112 30.50 10.60 -31.91
CA ASP A 112 31.48 11.65 -31.62
C ASP A 112 32.27 12.08 -32.86
N ALA A 113 32.79 11.12 -33.63
CA ALA A 113 33.52 11.38 -34.87
C ALA A 113 32.69 12.07 -35.97
N THR A 114 31.37 12.14 -35.81
CA THR A 114 30.45 12.78 -36.77
C THR A 114 29.55 13.83 -36.12
N SER A 115 29.87 14.24 -34.88
CA SER A 115 29.13 15.24 -34.10
C SER A 115 29.33 16.68 -34.59
N ASP A 116 30.42 16.93 -35.33
CA ASP A 116 30.68 18.22 -35.97
C ASP A 116 29.75 18.47 -37.16
N GLU A 117 29.37 19.73 -37.36
CA GLU A 117 28.45 20.17 -38.43
C GLU A 117 28.97 19.79 -39.82
N THR A 118 30.29 19.75 -40.04
CA THR A 118 30.88 19.35 -41.33
C THR A 118 30.65 17.88 -41.66
N PHE A 119 30.39 17.04 -40.65
CA PHE A 119 30.12 15.61 -40.78
C PHE A 119 28.66 15.24 -40.50
N GLY A 120 27.81 16.22 -40.21
CA GLY A 120 26.36 16.07 -40.16
C GLY A 120 25.72 16.17 -38.79
N SER A 121 26.46 16.55 -37.74
CA SER A 121 25.91 16.77 -36.38
C SER A 121 25.20 15.56 -35.80
N ALA A 122 25.84 14.39 -35.84
CA ALA A 122 25.26 13.14 -35.37
C ALA A 122 24.75 13.23 -33.93
N GLN A 123 23.49 12.89 -33.74
CA GLN A 123 22.82 12.80 -32.44
C GLN A 123 22.78 11.36 -31.95
N ILE A 124 22.59 10.41 -32.88
CA ILE A 124 22.47 8.97 -32.60
C ILE A 124 23.50 8.23 -33.44
N ALA A 125 24.06 7.14 -32.94
CA ALA A 125 24.78 6.19 -33.77
C ALA A 125 24.46 4.75 -33.41
N PHE A 126 24.55 3.88 -34.42
CA PHE A 126 24.33 2.44 -34.27
C PHE A 126 25.52 1.62 -34.77
N MET A 127 25.84 0.54 -34.05
CA MET A 127 26.87 -0.41 -34.42
C MET A 127 26.32 -1.83 -34.46
N ASN A 128 26.48 -2.53 -35.59
CA ASN A 128 26.07 -3.94 -35.66
C ASN A 128 27.07 -4.86 -34.94
N PRO A 129 26.59 -5.89 -34.24
CA PRO A 129 27.44 -6.75 -33.42
C PRO A 129 28.38 -7.61 -34.30
N GLY A 130 28.01 -7.86 -35.56
CA GLY A 130 28.86 -8.57 -36.52
C GLY A 130 30.10 -7.81 -36.97
N GLY A 131 30.07 -6.48 -36.89
CA GLY A 131 31.19 -5.60 -37.21
C GLY A 131 32.29 -5.58 -36.13
N LEU A 132 32.04 -6.15 -34.96
CA LEU A 132 32.99 -6.26 -33.85
C LEU A 132 33.66 -7.64 -33.86
N ARG A 133 34.99 -7.70 -33.95
CA ARG A 133 35.73 -8.96 -34.17
C ARG A 133 36.59 -9.39 -33.00
N ALA A 134 36.95 -8.46 -32.12
CA ALA A 134 37.72 -8.70 -30.90
C ALA A 134 37.09 -7.92 -29.73
N ASP A 135 37.36 -8.39 -28.51
CA ASP A 135 37.09 -7.59 -27.30
C ASP A 135 38.24 -6.60 -27.09
N LEU A 136 37.98 -5.47 -26.45
CA LEU A 136 39.01 -4.46 -26.18
C LEU A 136 39.52 -4.61 -24.74
N LEU A 137 40.61 -5.37 -24.60
CA LEU A 137 41.11 -5.83 -23.30
C LEU A 137 42.27 -5.01 -22.73
N GLY A 138 42.88 -4.15 -23.55
CA GLY A 138 44.13 -3.47 -23.24
C GLY A 138 45.31 -4.42 -23.02
N THR A 139 46.45 -3.86 -22.64
CA THR A 139 47.70 -4.54 -22.32
C THR A 139 48.19 -4.10 -20.94
N GLY A 140 48.84 -5.01 -20.21
CA GLY A 140 49.28 -4.80 -18.81
C GLY A 140 48.52 -5.64 -17.79
N GLU A 141 49.04 -5.70 -16.56
CA GLU A 141 48.37 -6.30 -15.40
C GLU A 141 47.63 -5.21 -14.58
N GLY A 142 46.43 -5.52 -14.09
CA GLY A 142 45.59 -4.54 -13.38
C GLY A 142 44.96 -3.49 -14.30
N PHE A 143 44.41 -2.42 -13.71
CA PHE A 143 43.92 -1.22 -14.40
C PHE A 143 44.64 0.02 -13.89
N PRO A 144 44.83 1.06 -14.73
CA PRO A 144 44.40 1.15 -16.12
C PRO A 144 45.23 0.29 -17.09
N ARG A 145 44.67 -0.07 -18.24
CA ARG A 145 45.35 -0.85 -19.29
C ARG A 145 45.58 -0.05 -20.55
N THR A 146 46.70 -0.26 -21.21
CA THR A 146 47.03 0.46 -22.45
C THR A 146 46.36 -0.23 -23.64
N VAL A 147 45.53 0.51 -24.38
CA VAL A 147 45.00 0.08 -25.68
C VAL A 147 46.03 0.37 -26.76
N THR A 148 46.24 -0.62 -27.63
CA THR A 148 47.19 -0.53 -28.75
C THR A 148 46.46 -0.37 -30.08
N PHE A 149 47.13 0.21 -31.08
CA PHE A 149 46.59 0.32 -32.44
C PHE A 149 46.18 -1.04 -33.01
N LYS A 150 46.94 -2.11 -32.73
CA LYS A 150 46.60 -3.49 -33.11
C LYS A 150 45.26 -3.93 -32.52
N GLN A 151 44.99 -3.60 -31.26
CA GLN A 151 43.72 -3.96 -30.62
C GLN A 151 42.55 -3.22 -31.25
N ALA A 152 42.65 -1.90 -31.46
CA ALA A 152 41.64 -1.10 -32.16
C ALA A 152 41.35 -1.67 -33.57
N ALA A 153 42.41 -1.90 -34.37
CA ALA A 153 42.29 -2.49 -35.70
C ALA A 153 41.66 -3.89 -35.69
N ASN A 154 41.90 -4.69 -34.64
CA ASN A 154 41.27 -6.01 -34.50
C ASN A 154 39.80 -5.94 -34.07
N VAL A 155 39.35 -4.88 -33.42
CA VAL A 155 37.93 -4.70 -33.10
C VAL A 155 37.14 -4.45 -34.38
N GLN A 156 37.59 -3.53 -35.24
CA GLN A 156 36.92 -3.15 -36.50
C GLN A 156 37.85 -3.31 -37.73
N PRO A 157 38.16 -4.55 -38.17
CA PRO A 157 39.17 -4.80 -39.21
C PRO A 157 38.69 -4.58 -40.65
N PHE A 158 37.60 -3.84 -40.85
CA PHE A 158 36.92 -3.71 -42.15
C PHE A 158 37.29 -2.43 -42.90
N ALA A 159 37.80 -1.41 -42.20
CA ALA A 159 38.04 -0.08 -42.73
C ALA A 159 36.77 0.52 -43.38
N ASN A 160 35.62 0.35 -42.71
CA ASN A 160 34.39 0.98 -43.16
C ASN A 160 34.50 2.49 -42.96
N THR A 161 33.92 3.27 -43.86
CA THR A 161 33.72 4.70 -43.65
C THR A 161 32.49 4.95 -42.77
N LEU A 162 32.46 6.09 -42.07
CA LEU A 162 31.28 6.53 -41.30
C LEU A 162 30.35 7.32 -42.21
N VAL A 163 29.08 6.94 -42.21
CA VAL A 163 28.02 7.58 -42.99
C VAL A 163 27.02 8.21 -42.02
N ASN A 164 26.92 9.52 -42.07
CA ASN A 164 25.88 10.25 -41.36
C ASN A 164 24.65 10.43 -42.28
N MET A 165 23.46 10.31 -41.72
CA MET A 165 22.21 10.38 -42.45
C MET A 165 21.07 10.97 -41.63
N ASP A 166 20.11 11.58 -42.32
CA ASP A 166 18.92 12.16 -41.71
C ASP A 166 17.81 11.09 -41.73
N LEU A 167 17.37 10.63 -40.56
CA LEU A 167 16.29 9.64 -40.40
C LEU A 167 15.13 10.25 -39.61
N THR A 168 13.90 9.97 -40.03
CA THR A 168 12.72 10.24 -39.20
C THR A 168 12.71 9.32 -37.98
N GLY A 169 12.05 9.73 -36.88
CA GLY A 169 11.86 8.84 -35.73
C GLY A 169 11.22 7.50 -36.11
N ALA A 170 10.29 7.49 -37.08
CA ALA A 170 9.72 6.26 -37.64
C ALA A 170 10.76 5.37 -38.34
N GLU A 171 11.71 5.94 -39.07
CA GLU A 171 12.80 5.18 -39.70
C GLU A 171 13.82 4.66 -38.67
N VAL A 172 14.09 5.42 -37.61
CA VAL A 172 14.88 4.95 -36.46
C VAL A 172 14.20 3.75 -35.80
N LYS A 173 12.88 3.83 -35.52
CA LYS A 173 12.09 2.71 -35.00
C LYS A 173 12.19 1.50 -35.93
N ALA A 174 12.00 1.70 -37.24
CA ALA A 174 12.07 0.63 -38.22
C ALA A 174 13.46 -0.05 -38.26
N ALA A 175 14.54 0.69 -38.08
CA ALA A 175 15.88 0.12 -37.97
C ALA A 175 16.05 -0.72 -36.69
N LEU A 176 15.50 -0.27 -35.56
CA LEU A 176 15.51 -1.03 -34.30
C LEU A 176 14.64 -2.29 -34.36
N GLU A 177 13.49 -2.24 -35.03
CA GLU A 177 12.63 -3.42 -35.29
C GLU A 177 13.33 -4.48 -36.14
N GLN A 178 14.23 -4.06 -37.04
CA GLN A 178 15.02 -4.96 -37.89
C GLN A 178 16.11 -5.73 -37.14
N GLN A 179 16.35 -5.43 -35.85
CA GLN A 179 17.18 -6.28 -35.00
C GLN A 179 16.63 -7.70 -34.93
N TRP A 180 15.30 -7.87 -34.96
CA TRP A 180 14.64 -9.14 -35.22
C TRP A 180 14.68 -9.45 -36.70
N GLN A 181 15.57 -10.38 -37.05
CA GLN A 181 15.91 -10.71 -38.41
C GLN A 181 14.79 -11.52 -39.09
N PRO A 182 14.71 -11.50 -40.44
CA PRO A 182 13.71 -12.26 -41.17
C PRO A 182 13.73 -13.76 -40.84
N ASP A 183 12.55 -14.40 -40.89
CA ASP A 183 12.40 -15.83 -40.64
C ASP A 183 13.39 -16.68 -41.45
N GLY A 184 14.01 -17.64 -40.77
CA GLY A 184 15.02 -18.52 -41.37
C GLY A 184 16.43 -17.91 -41.45
N ALA A 185 16.64 -16.68 -40.98
CA ALA A 185 17.98 -16.13 -40.80
C ALA A 185 18.81 -17.00 -39.85
N SER A 186 20.08 -17.25 -40.21
CA SER A 186 21.02 -18.02 -39.38
C SER A 186 21.30 -17.38 -38.00
N ARG A 187 20.96 -16.10 -37.87
CA ARG A 187 21.00 -15.30 -36.65
C ARG A 187 19.66 -14.58 -36.57
N PRO A 188 18.73 -15.01 -35.71
CA PRO A 188 17.38 -14.45 -35.66
C PRO A 188 17.32 -13.08 -34.98
N PHE A 189 18.36 -12.71 -34.23
CA PHE A 189 18.46 -11.43 -33.57
C PHE A 189 19.89 -10.87 -33.65
N LEU A 190 19.99 -9.56 -33.93
CA LEU A 190 21.24 -8.80 -33.99
C LEU A 190 21.06 -7.52 -33.18
N LYS A 191 21.53 -7.51 -31.93
CA LYS A 191 21.39 -6.33 -31.08
C LYS A 191 22.39 -5.25 -31.51
N LEU A 192 21.89 -4.08 -31.89
CA LEU A 192 22.69 -2.92 -32.22
C LEU A 192 23.32 -2.35 -30.94
N GLY A 193 24.60 -2.00 -31.01
CA GLY A 193 25.21 -1.08 -30.06
C GLY A 193 24.70 0.33 -30.32
N ILE A 194 24.48 1.09 -29.27
CA ILE A 194 23.78 2.37 -29.29
C ILE A 194 24.71 3.43 -28.69
N SER A 195 24.74 4.66 -29.23
CA SER A 195 25.53 5.78 -28.68
C SER A 195 24.92 6.37 -27.40
N GLU A 196 25.69 7.18 -26.67
CA GLU A 196 25.19 7.81 -25.45
C GLU A 196 24.02 8.76 -25.77
N GLY A 197 23.12 8.96 -24.81
CA GLY A 197 21.93 9.81 -24.95
C GLY A 197 20.72 9.10 -25.55
N PHE A 198 20.88 8.06 -26.38
CA PHE A 198 19.75 7.33 -26.96
C PHE A 198 19.43 6.05 -26.19
N THR A 199 18.16 5.87 -25.83
CA THR A 199 17.66 4.65 -25.17
C THR A 199 16.32 4.24 -25.76
N TYR A 200 15.94 2.97 -25.66
CA TYR A 200 14.61 2.52 -26.06
C TYR A 200 14.10 1.36 -25.20
N THR A 201 12.79 1.21 -25.17
CA THR A 201 12.11 0.06 -24.57
C THR A 201 11.51 -0.85 -25.64
N TYR A 202 11.36 -2.12 -25.32
CA TYR A 202 10.75 -3.07 -26.23
C TYR A 202 9.97 -4.17 -25.50
N ASP A 203 9.01 -4.76 -26.19
CA ASP A 203 8.35 -6.00 -25.80
C ASP A 203 8.57 -7.02 -26.93
N ALA A 204 9.37 -8.04 -26.64
CA ALA A 204 9.72 -9.08 -27.62
C ALA A 204 8.53 -10.00 -27.95
N SER A 205 7.48 -10.01 -27.13
CA SER A 205 6.27 -10.82 -27.33
C SER A 205 5.36 -10.27 -28.42
N GLN A 206 5.47 -8.96 -28.72
CA GLN A 206 4.68 -8.29 -29.76
C GLN A 206 5.04 -8.78 -31.17
N ALA A 207 4.12 -8.50 -32.09
CA ALA A 207 4.31 -8.78 -33.50
C ALA A 207 5.53 -8.02 -34.07
N GLN A 208 6.14 -8.58 -35.12
CA GLN A 208 7.26 -7.92 -35.80
C GLN A 208 6.84 -6.55 -36.34
N GLY A 209 7.59 -5.49 -36.01
CA GLY A 209 7.25 -4.10 -36.35
C GLY A 209 6.57 -3.34 -35.21
N GLU A 210 6.12 -4.03 -34.17
CA GLU A 210 5.43 -3.49 -33.00
C GLU A 210 6.18 -3.77 -31.69
N ARG A 211 7.45 -4.22 -31.75
CA ARG A 211 8.22 -4.61 -30.56
C ARG A 211 8.83 -3.43 -29.85
N ILE A 212 9.35 -2.45 -30.58
CA ILE A 212 9.86 -1.20 -30.01
C ILE A 212 8.66 -0.39 -29.51
N GLN A 213 8.65 -0.10 -28.21
CA GLN A 213 7.57 0.65 -27.56
C GLN A 213 7.93 2.13 -27.55
N GLU A 214 8.90 2.51 -26.71
CA GLU A 214 9.32 3.91 -26.53
C GLU A 214 10.77 4.11 -26.95
N MET A 215 11.10 5.32 -27.42
CA MET A 215 12.46 5.74 -27.73
C MET A 215 12.71 7.12 -27.16
N PHE A 216 13.88 7.33 -26.56
CA PHE A 216 14.26 8.58 -25.93
C PHE A 216 15.63 9.03 -26.40
N LEU A 217 15.78 10.34 -26.61
CA LEU A 217 17.05 11.00 -26.87
C LEU A 217 17.26 12.08 -25.80
N ASP A 218 18.33 11.95 -25.03
CA ASP A 218 18.68 12.81 -23.89
C ASP A 218 17.55 12.93 -22.84
N GLY A 219 16.76 11.86 -22.72
CA GLY A 219 15.60 11.77 -21.81
C GLY A 219 14.28 12.26 -22.42
N GLU A 220 14.31 12.88 -23.59
CA GLU A 220 13.11 13.37 -24.29
C GLU A 220 12.56 12.30 -25.25
N PRO A 221 11.23 12.10 -25.32
CA PRO A 221 10.62 11.16 -26.26
C PRO A 221 10.94 11.51 -27.72
N ILE A 222 11.26 10.49 -28.53
CA ILE A 222 11.42 10.64 -29.97
C ILE A 222 10.05 10.88 -30.63
N ASP A 223 9.87 12.05 -31.24
CA ASP A 223 8.79 12.28 -32.20
C ASP A 223 9.04 11.46 -33.49
N LEU A 224 8.12 10.56 -33.82
CA LEU A 224 8.20 9.69 -35.01
C LEU A 224 8.21 10.47 -36.34
N GLY A 225 7.67 11.69 -36.38
CA GLY A 225 7.65 12.57 -37.54
C GLY A 225 8.86 13.51 -37.64
N ALA A 226 9.58 13.73 -36.54
CA ALA A 226 10.79 14.57 -36.53
C ALA A 226 11.98 13.85 -37.16
N THR A 227 12.96 14.62 -37.65
CA THR A 227 14.19 14.12 -38.27
C THR A 227 15.35 14.24 -37.29
N TYR A 228 16.14 13.17 -37.20
CA TYR A 228 17.32 13.05 -36.35
C TYR A 228 18.54 12.73 -37.20
N SER A 229 19.69 13.28 -36.81
CA SER A 229 20.97 12.96 -37.45
C SER A 229 21.55 11.67 -36.86
N VAL A 230 21.71 10.65 -37.71
CA VAL A 230 22.11 9.29 -37.32
C VAL A 230 23.38 8.87 -38.05
N THR A 231 24.38 8.38 -37.34
CA THR A 231 25.60 7.83 -37.95
C THR A 231 25.68 6.31 -37.82
N VAL A 232 26.05 5.65 -38.91
CA VAL A 232 26.41 4.22 -38.91
C VAL A 232 27.62 3.98 -39.81
N ASN A 233 28.24 2.81 -39.70
CA ASN A 233 29.27 2.39 -40.65
C ASN A 233 28.68 2.17 -42.07
N SER A 234 29.50 2.30 -43.10
CA SER A 234 29.06 2.25 -44.50
C SER A 234 28.45 0.91 -44.92
N PHE A 235 28.76 -0.19 -44.23
CA PHE A 235 28.11 -1.48 -44.43
C PHE A 235 26.63 -1.42 -44.00
N LEU A 236 26.34 -0.93 -42.80
CA LEU A 236 24.96 -0.71 -42.33
C LEU A 236 24.22 0.33 -43.17
N ALA A 237 24.87 1.42 -43.56
CA ALA A 237 24.27 2.48 -44.40
C ALA A 237 23.79 1.97 -45.77
N SER A 238 24.36 0.85 -46.24
CA SER A 238 23.97 0.17 -47.48
C SER A 238 22.87 -0.89 -47.31
N GLY A 239 22.34 -1.07 -46.08
CA GLY A 239 21.35 -2.09 -45.73
C GLY A 239 21.94 -3.44 -45.32
N GLY A 240 23.22 -3.48 -44.93
CA GLY A 240 23.87 -4.68 -44.41
C GLY A 240 23.13 -5.29 -43.21
N ASP A 241 23.31 -6.59 -42.96
CA ASP A 241 22.66 -7.33 -41.86
C ASP A 241 21.11 -7.21 -41.85
N ASN A 242 20.50 -7.05 -43.03
CA ASN A 242 19.07 -6.84 -43.23
C ASN A 242 18.50 -5.56 -42.60
N PHE A 243 19.34 -4.58 -42.24
CA PHE A 243 18.92 -3.28 -41.75
C PHE A 243 18.52 -2.33 -42.91
N GLY A 244 17.53 -2.75 -43.70
CA GLY A 244 17.06 -2.03 -44.89
C GLY A 244 16.53 -0.63 -44.61
N ALA A 245 16.08 -0.33 -43.38
CA ALA A 245 15.63 1.00 -42.98
C ALA A 245 16.77 2.04 -43.07
N LEU A 246 18.01 1.61 -42.79
CA LEU A 246 19.21 2.45 -42.92
C LEU A 246 19.60 2.69 -44.38
N ASN A 247 18.99 1.98 -45.33
CA ASN A 247 19.18 2.20 -46.76
C ASN A 247 18.20 3.24 -47.37
N GLY A 248 17.55 4.06 -46.52
CA GLY A 248 16.53 5.04 -46.93
C GLY A 248 17.02 6.15 -47.86
N SER A 249 16.06 6.95 -48.34
CA SER A 249 16.26 8.03 -49.33
C SER A 249 16.58 9.41 -48.74
N GLY A 250 16.72 9.52 -47.43
CA GLY A 250 17.12 10.75 -46.74
C GLY A 250 18.53 11.24 -47.15
N ARG A 251 18.95 12.38 -46.59
CA ARG A 251 20.34 12.86 -46.77
C ARG A 251 21.29 11.78 -46.30
N LYS A 252 22.30 11.46 -47.10
CA LYS A 252 23.39 10.55 -46.75
C LYS A 252 24.72 11.17 -47.12
N GLN A 253 25.61 11.22 -46.14
CA GLN A 253 26.95 11.76 -46.30
C GLN A 253 27.95 10.72 -45.83
N ASP A 254 28.68 10.12 -46.77
CA ASP A 254 29.93 9.44 -46.43
C ASP A 254 30.94 10.50 -46.03
N THR A 255 31.41 10.43 -44.79
CA THR A 255 32.33 11.41 -44.21
C THR A 255 33.77 11.23 -44.68
N GLY A 256 34.08 10.09 -45.31
CA GLY A 256 35.44 9.68 -45.64
C GLY A 256 36.30 9.29 -44.44
N ARG A 257 35.79 9.43 -43.20
CA ARG A 257 36.48 8.97 -41.99
C ARG A 257 36.28 7.47 -41.85
N THR A 258 37.37 6.73 -41.65
CA THR A 258 37.29 5.29 -41.38
C THR A 258 36.96 5.04 -39.91
N ASP A 259 36.27 3.93 -39.63
CA ASP A 259 35.97 3.44 -38.29
C ASP A 259 37.22 3.36 -37.39
N LEU A 260 38.33 2.82 -37.92
CA LEU A 260 39.59 2.74 -37.20
C LEU A 260 40.17 4.13 -36.89
N GLN A 261 40.14 5.08 -37.83
CA GLN A 261 40.64 6.42 -37.57
C GLN A 261 39.80 7.15 -36.53
N ALA A 262 38.46 7.01 -36.59
CA ALA A 262 37.55 7.54 -35.58
C ALA A 262 37.89 6.99 -34.18
N GLN A 263 38.14 5.68 -34.06
CA GLN A 263 38.57 5.09 -32.79
C GLN A 263 39.92 5.61 -32.31
N VAL A 264 40.90 5.78 -33.21
CA VAL A 264 42.21 6.36 -32.85
C VAL A 264 42.06 7.79 -32.32
N ASP A 265 41.28 8.62 -33.01
CA ASP A 265 41.04 10.01 -32.64
C ASP A 265 40.32 10.11 -31.30
N TYR A 266 39.29 9.30 -31.08
CA TYR A 266 38.54 9.24 -29.82
C TYR A 266 39.43 8.86 -28.63
N PHE A 267 40.31 7.86 -28.80
CA PHE A 267 41.24 7.48 -27.73
C PHE A 267 42.29 8.57 -27.47
N ALA A 268 42.77 9.25 -28.50
CA ALA A 268 43.69 10.38 -28.34
C ALA A 268 43.02 11.54 -27.56
N GLU A 269 41.73 11.76 -27.76
CA GLU A 269 40.97 12.82 -27.10
C GLU A 269 40.54 12.45 -25.67
N PHE A 270 39.90 11.30 -25.49
CA PHE A 270 39.21 10.94 -24.25
C PHE A 270 39.97 9.96 -23.35
N ALA A 271 41.02 9.33 -23.86
CA ALA A 271 41.75 8.27 -23.16
C ALA A 271 43.26 8.54 -22.96
N SER A 272 43.72 9.76 -23.30
CA SER A 272 45.13 10.16 -23.19
C SER A 272 45.50 10.67 -21.80
N ASP A 273 44.66 11.53 -21.20
CA ASP A 273 44.89 12.14 -19.88
C ASP A 273 44.30 11.32 -18.72
N ALA A 274 43.25 10.55 -18.99
CA ALA A 274 42.57 9.69 -18.02
C ALA A 274 42.15 8.37 -18.67
N PRO A 275 42.07 7.26 -17.92
CA PRO A 275 41.59 6.01 -18.48
C PRO A 275 40.09 6.08 -18.77
N LEU A 276 39.70 5.67 -19.98
CA LEU A 276 38.30 5.64 -20.40
C LEU A 276 37.50 4.66 -19.50
N PRO A 277 36.45 5.12 -18.80
CA PRO A 277 35.62 4.25 -17.97
C PRO A 277 34.73 3.36 -18.83
N VAL A 278 34.34 2.20 -18.27
CA VAL A 278 33.33 1.34 -18.91
C VAL A 278 31.95 1.81 -18.46
N ASP A 279 31.10 2.11 -19.43
CA ASP A 279 29.66 2.30 -19.20
C ASP A 279 28.99 0.93 -19.20
N TYR A 280 28.43 0.54 -18.04
CA TYR A 280 27.71 -0.72 -17.84
C TYR A 280 26.20 -0.56 -18.00
N SER A 281 25.71 0.67 -18.25
CA SER A 281 24.27 0.92 -18.40
C SER A 281 23.74 0.26 -19.68
N GLN A 282 22.55 -0.32 -19.56
CA GLN A 282 21.79 -0.82 -20.70
C GLN A 282 21.03 0.33 -21.35
N ARG A 283 21.03 0.35 -22.68
CA ARG A 283 20.34 1.35 -23.50
C ARG A 283 19.10 0.76 -24.19
N ALA A 284 18.96 -0.56 -24.16
CA ALA A 284 17.77 -1.29 -24.63
C ALA A 284 17.20 -2.17 -23.51
N VAL A 285 16.08 -1.77 -22.91
CA VAL A 285 15.45 -2.52 -21.80
C VAL A 285 14.11 -3.10 -22.25
N GLY A 286 13.88 -4.39 -21.95
CA GLY A 286 12.60 -5.01 -22.21
C GLY A 286 11.58 -4.58 -21.15
N VAL A 287 10.40 -4.13 -21.57
CA VAL A 287 9.31 -3.68 -20.71
C VAL A 287 8.01 -4.32 -21.18
N ASP A 288 7.36 -5.06 -20.29
CA ASP A 288 6.05 -5.67 -20.48
C ASP A 288 5.08 -5.07 -19.45
N LEU A 289 4.03 -4.41 -19.93
CA LEU A 289 2.99 -3.79 -19.12
C LEU A 289 1.63 -4.38 -19.49
N ALA A 290 0.82 -4.68 -18.47
CA ALA A 290 -0.54 -5.16 -18.68
C ALA A 290 -1.49 -4.08 -19.25
N SER A 291 -1.22 -2.81 -18.93
CA SER A 291 -1.97 -1.63 -19.37
C SER A 291 -1.02 -0.44 -19.48
N THR A 292 -1.40 0.58 -20.24
CA THR A 292 -0.74 1.90 -20.22
C THR A 292 -1.56 2.94 -19.47
N SER A 293 -2.76 2.58 -18.99
CA SER A 293 -3.66 3.46 -18.23
C SER A 293 -4.04 2.79 -16.91
N TYR A 294 -3.97 3.55 -15.83
CA TYR A 294 -4.19 3.11 -14.45
C TYR A 294 -4.94 4.19 -13.67
N THR A 295 -5.64 3.80 -12.61
CA THR A 295 -6.18 4.74 -11.62
C THR A 295 -5.14 4.94 -10.52
N ALA A 296 -5.09 6.13 -9.91
CA ALA A 296 -4.36 6.34 -8.67
C ALA A 296 -4.80 5.28 -7.63
N GLY A 297 -3.83 4.68 -6.93
CA GLY A 297 -4.04 3.54 -6.04
C GLY A 297 -3.96 2.17 -6.72
N ASP A 298 -3.97 2.06 -8.06
CA ASP A 298 -3.80 0.78 -8.74
C ASP A 298 -2.36 0.23 -8.59
N ASP A 299 -2.24 -1.09 -8.61
CA ASP A 299 -0.97 -1.79 -8.75
C ASP A 299 -0.54 -1.87 -10.23
N VAL A 300 0.64 -1.35 -10.52
CA VAL A 300 1.32 -1.48 -11.82
C VAL A 300 2.30 -2.63 -11.76
N VAL A 301 2.05 -3.67 -12.57
CA VAL A 301 2.95 -4.81 -12.76
C VAL A 301 3.81 -4.55 -14.00
N ILE A 302 5.12 -4.49 -13.81
CA ILE A 302 6.11 -4.25 -14.85
C ILE A 302 7.00 -5.49 -14.99
N GLY A 303 6.91 -6.18 -16.12
CA GLY A 303 7.89 -7.17 -16.54
C GLY A 303 9.12 -6.48 -17.12
N LEU A 304 10.31 -6.80 -16.60
CA LEU A 304 11.56 -6.20 -17.04
C LEU A 304 12.54 -7.26 -17.50
N SER A 305 13.25 -6.99 -18.59
CA SER A 305 14.33 -7.81 -19.12
C SER A 305 15.45 -6.96 -19.72
N SER A 306 16.53 -7.60 -20.19
CA SER A 306 17.68 -6.91 -20.77
C SER A 306 18.39 -5.97 -19.78
N LEU A 307 18.38 -6.27 -18.49
CA LEU A 307 18.96 -5.42 -17.43
C LEU A 307 20.46 -5.67 -17.18
N SER A 308 21.12 -6.54 -17.94
CA SER A 308 22.50 -6.95 -17.63
C SER A 308 23.37 -7.22 -18.86
N MET A 309 24.51 -6.53 -18.92
CA MET A 309 25.61 -6.85 -19.81
C MET A 309 26.16 -8.26 -19.53
N THR A 310 26.63 -8.96 -20.56
CA THR A 310 26.98 -10.40 -20.46
C THR A 310 28.47 -10.71 -20.58
N GLY A 311 29.35 -9.70 -20.62
CA GLY A 311 30.80 -9.86 -20.60
C GLY A 311 31.30 -10.52 -19.31
N PRO A 312 32.39 -11.28 -19.34
CA PRO A 312 33.00 -11.85 -18.13
C PRO A 312 33.45 -10.74 -17.16
N GLY A 313 32.86 -10.70 -15.96
CA GLY A 313 33.19 -9.68 -14.96
C GLY A 313 32.50 -8.33 -15.14
N ASP A 314 31.55 -8.20 -16.07
CA ASP A 314 30.68 -7.02 -16.15
C ASP A 314 29.87 -6.88 -14.85
N ILE A 315 29.71 -5.62 -14.42
CA ILE A 315 28.91 -5.25 -13.26
C ILE A 315 27.43 -5.47 -13.62
N ASN A 316 26.67 -6.06 -12.71
CA ASN A 316 25.24 -6.27 -12.85
C ASN A 316 24.54 -5.71 -11.61
N ASP A 317 23.32 -5.21 -11.78
CA ASP A 317 22.46 -4.87 -10.65
C ASP A 317 21.90 -6.12 -9.99
N THR A 318 21.87 -6.14 -8.66
CA THR A 318 21.12 -7.15 -7.90
C THR A 318 19.64 -6.80 -7.74
N SER A 319 19.28 -5.54 -8.00
CA SER A 319 17.91 -5.03 -7.90
C SER A 319 17.73 -3.77 -8.74
N VAL A 320 16.52 -3.55 -9.24
CA VAL A 320 16.08 -2.29 -9.83
C VAL A 320 15.18 -1.53 -8.86
N ARG A 321 15.19 -0.21 -8.95
CA ARG A 321 14.27 0.66 -8.20
C ARG A 321 13.31 1.34 -9.16
N VAL A 322 12.05 1.41 -8.77
CA VAL A 322 10.98 2.10 -9.52
C VAL A 322 10.60 3.37 -8.78
N ARG A 323 10.50 4.48 -9.50
CA ARG A 323 10.11 5.80 -8.98
C ARG A 323 9.02 6.44 -9.82
N LEU A 324 8.18 7.23 -9.15
CA LEU A 324 7.25 8.17 -9.77
C LEU A 324 7.50 9.54 -9.14
N ASP A 325 7.65 10.59 -9.95
CA ASP A 325 8.01 11.96 -9.51
C ASP A 325 9.13 12.02 -8.43
N GLY A 326 10.16 11.18 -8.61
CA GLY A 326 11.29 11.07 -7.66
C GLY A 326 11.01 10.24 -6.40
N GLN A 327 9.76 9.97 -6.04
CA GLN A 327 9.38 9.11 -4.92
C GLN A 327 9.70 7.65 -5.22
N LEU A 328 10.37 6.96 -4.29
CA LEU A 328 10.67 5.53 -4.40
C LEU A 328 9.40 4.73 -4.11
N LEU A 329 8.88 4.04 -5.12
CA LEU A 329 7.73 3.13 -4.96
C LEU A 329 8.17 1.72 -4.54
N GLY A 330 9.36 1.28 -4.94
CA GLY A 330 9.85 -0.04 -4.57
C GLY A 330 11.23 -0.40 -5.12
N SER A 331 11.79 -1.49 -4.58
CA SER A 331 13.05 -2.07 -5.03
C SER A 331 12.86 -3.57 -5.26
N PHE A 332 13.15 -4.04 -6.47
CA PHE A 332 12.80 -5.39 -6.92
C PHE A 332 14.04 -6.17 -7.33
N PRO A 333 14.16 -7.45 -6.96
CA PRO A 333 15.35 -8.24 -7.24
C PRO A 333 15.50 -8.50 -8.74
N VAL A 334 16.75 -8.47 -9.22
CA VAL A 334 17.12 -8.83 -10.59
C VAL A 334 17.73 -10.22 -10.62
N THR A 335 17.26 -11.05 -11.55
CA THR A 335 17.81 -12.38 -11.81
C THR A 335 18.65 -12.37 -13.09
N THR A 336 19.97 -12.53 -12.94
CA THR A 336 20.90 -12.55 -14.07
C THR A 336 21.27 -13.98 -14.48
N THR A 337 20.48 -14.59 -15.37
CA THR A 337 20.79 -15.91 -15.96
C THR A 337 21.31 -15.76 -17.38
N ARG A 338 22.62 -15.99 -17.60
CA ARG A 338 23.22 -15.92 -18.93
C ARG A 338 22.80 -17.12 -19.78
N GLN A 339 22.57 -16.88 -21.06
CA GLN A 339 22.18 -17.92 -22.02
C GLN A 339 23.31 -18.92 -22.27
N ALA A 340 22.98 -20.21 -22.34
CA ALA A 340 23.96 -21.28 -22.54
C ALA A 340 24.35 -21.48 -24.01
N ASP A 341 23.39 -21.30 -24.93
CA ASP A 341 23.49 -21.70 -26.34
C ASP A 341 22.99 -20.61 -27.30
N LEU A 342 23.38 -20.72 -28.58
CA LEU A 342 22.87 -19.87 -29.67
C LEU A 342 21.56 -20.45 -30.27
N PRO A 343 20.70 -19.59 -30.85
CA PRO A 343 20.81 -18.14 -30.93
C PRO A 343 20.49 -17.49 -29.58
N GLY A 344 21.35 -16.57 -29.14
CA GLY A 344 21.08 -15.78 -27.95
C GLY A 344 20.25 -14.55 -28.27
N TYR A 345 19.52 -14.06 -27.27
CA TYR A 345 18.66 -12.88 -27.25
C TYR A 345 18.99 -12.03 -26.03
N ASP A 346 18.60 -10.77 -26.03
CA ASP A 346 18.96 -9.86 -24.94
C ASP A 346 17.98 -9.88 -23.76
N GLU A 347 17.75 -11.06 -23.19
CA GLU A 347 16.78 -11.22 -22.10
C GLU A 347 17.48 -11.49 -20.75
N VAL A 348 18.77 -11.13 -20.64
CA VAL A 348 19.57 -11.40 -19.44
C VAL A 348 19.41 -10.25 -18.44
N GLY A 349 19.15 -10.62 -17.19
CA GLY A 349 18.78 -9.66 -16.15
C GLY A 349 17.29 -9.39 -16.23
N THR A 350 16.50 -10.18 -15.51
CA THR A 350 15.04 -10.06 -15.48
C THR A 350 14.55 -9.66 -14.09
N ALA A 351 13.46 -8.90 -14.05
CA ALA A 351 12.77 -8.55 -12.82
C ALA A 351 11.25 -8.44 -13.07
N THR A 352 10.47 -8.61 -12.02
CA THR A 352 9.05 -8.25 -12.01
C THR A 352 8.87 -7.23 -10.90
N ALA A 353 8.47 -6.02 -11.27
CA ALA A 353 8.15 -4.95 -10.33
C ALA A 353 6.63 -4.87 -10.17
N VAL A 354 6.16 -4.71 -8.93
CA VAL A 354 4.75 -4.45 -8.61
C VAL A 354 4.75 -3.21 -7.71
N VAL A 355 4.20 -2.10 -8.21
CA VAL A 355 4.17 -0.82 -7.50
C VAL A 355 2.76 -0.27 -7.45
N THR A 356 2.32 0.18 -6.28
CA THR A 356 1.05 0.90 -6.11
C THR A 356 1.24 2.37 -6.47
N LEU A 357 0.34 2.95 -7.26
CA LEU A 357 0.39 4.35 -7.68
C LEU A 357 -0.14 5.29 -6.59
N LEU A 358 0.68 5.52 -5.56
CA LEU A 358 0.37 6.45 -4.47
C LEU A 358 0.59 7.91 -4.92
N THR A 359 -0.32 8.43 -5.74
CA THR A 359 -0.26 9.79 -6.28
C THR A 359 -1.64 10.42 -6.39
N THR A 360 -1.75 11.72 -6.16
CA THR A 360 -2.95 12.52 -6.50
C THR A 360 -2.85 13.11 -7.91
N ALA A 361 -1.70 12.96 -8.57
CA ALA A 361 -1.50 13.46 -9.92
C ALA A 361 -2.29 12.60 -10.92
N SER A 362 -2.87 13.26 -11.92
CA SER A 362 -3.60 12.62 -13.01
C SER A 362 -3.10 13.15 -14.34
N GLY A 363 -3.06 12.29 -15.36
CA GLY A 363 -2.55 12.60 -16.69
C GLY A 363 -1.38 11.69 -17.08
N ASP A 364 -0.54 12.17 -17.99
CA ASP A 364 0.63 11.43 -18.45
C ASP A 364 1.74 11.52 -17.41
N GLU A 365 2.18 10.36 -16.94
CA GLU A 365 3.18 10.17 -15.91
C GLU A 365 4.30 9.25 -16.41
N VAL A 366 5.46 9.29 -15.76
CA VAL A 366 6.61 8.45 -16.15
C VAL A 366 7.20 7.74 -14.95
N LEU A 367 7.11 6.40 -14.98
CA LEU A 367 7.84 5.55 -14.06
C LEU A 367 9.31 5.49 -14.48
N VAL A 368 10.21 5.75 -13.53
CA VAL A 368 11.66 5.67 -13.75
C VAL A 368 12.19 4.39 -13.10
N VAL A 369 12.61 3.45 -13.93
CA VAL A 369 13.30 2.22 -13.51
C VAL A 369 14.80 2.47 -13.52
N SER A 370 15.49 2.18 -12.43
CA SER A 370 16.92 2.45 -12.30
C SER A 370 17.71 1.33 -11.62
N GLY A 371 18.87 1.01 -12.19
CA GLY A 371 19.90 0.15 -11.63
C GLY A 371 20.97 0.96 -10.90
N ASN A 372 21.19 0.69 -9.62
CA ASN A 372 22.09 1.50 -8.78
C ASN A 372 23.59 1.23 -9.02
N GLN A 373 23.95 0.07 -9.54
CA GLN A 373 25.32 -0.34 -9.80
C GLN A 373 25.75 -0.08 -11.24
N THR A 374 24.87 -0.35 -12.21
CA THR A 374 25.20 -0.17 -13.63
C THR A 374 24.90 1.24 -14.14
N GLY A 375 24.01 1.98 -13.48
CA GLY A 375 23.51 3.26 -13.97
C GLY A 375 22.42 3.13 -15.04
N THR A 376 21.96 1.90 -15.35
CA THR A 376 20.83 1.67 -16.26
C THR A 376 19.64 2.49 -15.80
N ARG A 377 19.06 3.27 -16.72
CA ARG A 377 17.89 4.11 -16.46
C ARG A 377 16.90 3.96 -17.61
N THR A 378 15.69 3.55 -17.29
CA THR A 378 14.61 3.31 -18.26
C THR A 378 13.39 4.11 -17.86
N LEU A 379 12.79 4.77 -18.86
CA LEU A 379 11.55 5.52 -18.72
C LEU A 379 10.39 4.64 -19.19
N VAL A 380 9.33 4.58 -18.38
CA VAL A 380 8.14 3.78 -18.64
C VAL A 380 6.93 4.73 -18.52
N PRO A 381 6.48 5.33 -19.64
CA PRO A 381 5.30 6.19 -19.65
C PRO A 381 4.03 5.43 -19.30
N ILE A 382 3.15 6.05 -18.52
CA ILE A 382 1.80 5.58 -18.17
C ILE A 382 0.84 6.78 -18.14
N THR A 383 -0.46 6.52 -18.20
CA THR A 383 -1.51 7.51 -17.92
C THR A 383 -2.17 7.15 -16.59
N VAL A 384 -2.32 8.13 -15.69
CA VAL A 384 -2.95 7.97 -14.37
C VAL A 384 -4.26 8.74 -14.31
N GLU A 385 -5.35 8.07 -13.97
CA GLU A 385 -6.65 8.68 -13.66
C GLU A 385 -6.77 8.93 -12.15
N ALA A 386 -7.45 10.00 -11.74
CA ALA A 386 -7.69 10.25 -10.32
C ALA A 386 -8.63 9.19 -9.74
N ALA A 387 -8.41 8.78 -8.49
CA ALA A 387 -9.34 7.91 -7.78
C ALA A 387 -10.62 8.68 -7.41
N ASP A 388 -11.77 8.01 -7.49
CA ASP A 388 -13.02 8.57 -6.97
C ASP A 388 -12.96 8.63 -5.43
N PRO A 389 -13.37 9.73 -4.79
CA PRO A 389 -13.41 9.83 -3.33
C PRO A 389 -14.35 8.80 -2.71
N VAL A 390 -14.02 8.38 -1.50
CA VAL A 390 -14.79 7.39 -0.72
C VAL A 390 -15.50 8.07 0.44
N ASP A 391 -16.81 7.87 0.53
CA ASP A 391 -17.59 8.32 1.68
C ASP A 391 -17.50 7.28 2.81
N VAL A 392 -16.79 7.61 3.88
CA VAL A 392 -16.69 6.84 5.12
C VAL A 392 -17.73 7.33 6.11
N GLN A 393 -18.59 6.43 6.58
CA GLN A 393 -19.65 6.73 7.56
C GLN A 393 -19.37 6.12 8.92
N ILE A 394 -19.54 6.93 9.97
CA ILE A 394 -19.60 6.49 11.36
C ILE A 394 -21.01 6.81 11.87
N LEU A 395 -21.76 5.76 12.21
CA LEU A 395 -23.01 5.87 12.97
C LEU A 395 -22.67 5.65 14.43
N ALA A 396 -23.12 6.51 15.34
CA ALA A 396 -22.76 6.38 16.74
C ALA A 396 -23.89 6.60 17.73
N THR A 397 -23.85 5.86 18.84
CA THR A 397 -24.77 5.96 19.98
C THR A 397 -24.01 6.00 21.31
N ASN A 398 -24.68 6.35 22.40
CA ASN A 398 -24.10 6.38 23.75
C ASN A 398 -25.21 6.24 24.79
N ASP A 399 -24.86 5.79 26.00
CA ASP A 399 -25.77 5.74 27.15
C ASP A 399 -27.07 4.99 26.83
N PHE A 400 -26.95 3.84 26.15
CA PHE A 400 -28.09 3.01 25.76
C PHE A 400 -28.71 2.29 26.97
N HIS A 401 -27.89 1.89 27.94
CA HIS A 401 -28.25 1.26 29.20
C HIS A 401 -29.37 0.20 29.07
N GLY A 402 -29.30 -0.67 28.08
CA GLY A 402 -30.29 -1.71 27.88
C GLY A 402 -31.75 -1.26 27.74
N ARG A 403 -32.04 -0.06 27.23
CA ARG A 403 -33.42 0.38 26.88
C ARG A 403 -33.87 -0.31 25.58
N ILE A 404 -34.07 -1.61 25.66
CA ILE A 404 -34.36 -2.48 24.51
C ILE A 404 -35.79 -2.32 23.98
N GLN A 405 -36.73 -1.85 24.80
CA GLN A 405 -38.13 -1.64 24.44
C GLN A 405 -38.40 -0.20 24.00
N SER A 406 -39.36 -0.02 23.08
CA SER A 406 -39.89 1.31 22.78
C SER A 406 -40.94 1.74 23.82
N ASN A 407 -40.89 2.99 24.27
CA ASN A 407 -41.89 3.59 25.16
C ASN A 407 -42.53 4.87 24.60
N GLY A 408 -42.30 5.17 23.31
CA GLY A 408 -42.78 6.35 22.61
C GLY A 408 -41.85 7.56 22.68
N SER A 409 -41.02 7.70 23.72
CA SER A 409 -39.87 8.63 23.71
C SER A 409 -38.58 7.93 23.32
N GLU A 410 -38.42 6.67 23.72
CA GLU A 410 -37.30 5.80 23.38
C GLU A 410 -37.68 4.90 22.20
N ALA A 411 -36.75 4.73 21.25
CA ALA A 411 -36.99 3.96 20.05
C ALA A 411 -36.98 2.45 20.29
N GLY A 412 -36.27 2.00 21.31
CA GLY A 412 -35.95 0.58 21.53
C GLY A 412 -34.91 0.06 20.54
N ALA A 413 -34.35 -1.10 20.85
CA ALA A 413 -33.24 -1.67 20.08
C ALA A 413 -33.65 -2.02 18.64
N ALA A 414 -34.90 -2.43 18.40
CA ALA A 414 -35.33 -2.86 17.07
C ALA A 414 -35.40 -1.70 16.06
N VAL A 415 -35.73 -0.49 16.49
CA VAL A 415 -35.71 0.70 15.61
C VAL A 415 -34.26 1.17 15.38
N LEU A 416 -33.43 1.13 16.42
CA LEU A 416 -31.99 1.42 16.30
C LEU A 416 -31.32 0.49 15.28
N ALA A 417 -31.53 -0.82 15.40
CA ALA A 417 -31.03 -1.82 14.47
C ALA A 417 -31.50 -1.58 13.04
N GLY A 418 -32.78 -1.25 12.85
CA GLY A 418 -33.31 -0.93 11.52
C GLY A 418 -32.75 0.35 10.92
N ALA A 419 -32.48 1.38 11.74
CA ALA A 419 -31.80 2.61 11.31
C ALA A 419 -30.38 2.32 10.83
N VAL A 420 -29.59 1.59 11.64
CA VAL A 420 -28.21 1.20 11.30
C VAL A 420 -28.18 0.37 10.03
N LYS A 421 -29.04 -0.65 9.92
CA LYS A 421 -29.13 -1.52 8.73
C LYS A 421 -29.52 -0.75 7.47
N GLN A 422 -30.47 0.18 7.57
CA GLN A 422 -30.86 1.04 6.44
C GLN A 422 -29.68 1.92 6.00
N LEU A 423 -29.07 2.67 6.91
CA LEU A 423 -28.01 3.62 6.60
C LEU A 423 -26.73 2.92 6.10
N ARG A 424 -26.40 1.74 6.65
CA ARG A 424 -25.31 0.89 6.15
C ARG A 424 -25.59 0.31 4.76
N SER A 425 -26.87 0.13 4.38
CA SER A 425 -27.21 -0.29 3.01
C SER A 425 -27.08 0.84 1.99
N GLU A 426 -27.28 2.09 2.43
CA GLU A 426 -27.11 3.30 1.61
C GLU A 426 -25.62 3.66 1.45
N ASN A 427 -24.81 3.43 2.49
CA ASN A 427 -23.36 3.51 2.43
C ASN A 427 -22.70 2.25 3.05
N PRO A 428 -22.14 1.33 2.25
CA PRO A 428 -21.51 0.11 2.77
C PRO A 428 -20.23 0.36 3.58
N ASN A 429 -19.57 1.51 3.38
CA ASN A 429 -18.41 1.94 4.15
C ASN A 429 -18.87 2.55 5.48
N THR A 430 -19.63 1.79 6.28
CA THR A 430 -20.19 2.22 7.56
C THR A 430 -19.65 1.41 8.73
N THR A 431 -19.26 2.13 9.78
CA THR A 431 -19.05 1.57 11.13
C THR A 431 -20.18 2.04 12.05
N PHE A 432 -20.77 1.10 12.78
CA PHE A 432 -21.66 1.42 13.90
C PHE A 432 -20.84 1.37 15.19
N ALA A 433 -20.64 2.52 15.81
CA ALA A 433 -19.83 2.70 16.99
C ALA A 433 -20.66 3.13 18.21
N ALA A 434 -20.09 3.02 19.40
CA ALA A 434 -20.68 3.58 20.60
C ALA A 434 -19.66 4.17 21.58
N ALA A 435 -20.12 5.09 22.43
CA ALA A 435 -19.30 5.71 23.46
C ALA A 435 -19.68 5.24 24.87
N GLY A 436 -19.86 3.92 25.08
CA GLY A 436 -20.05 3.31 26.41
C GLY A 436 -21.46 3.44 27.00
N ASP A 437 -21.64 2.84 28.18
CA ASP A 437 -22.88 2.68 28.91
C ASP A 437 -23.99 2.06 28.05
N LEU A 438 -23.65 0.97 27.38
CA LEU A 438 -24.57 0.16 26.60
C LEU A 438 -25.40 -0.77 27.49
N ILE A 439 -24.75 -1.29 28.53
CA ILE A 439 -25.30 -2.17 29.56
C ILE A 439 -25.21 -1.49 30.93
N GLY A 440 -25.71 -2.13 31.98
CA GLY A 440 -25.76 -1.55 33.31
C GLY A 440 -26.72 -0.36 33.42
N ALA A 441 -27.13 -0.05 34.65
CA ALA A 441 -28.28 0.82 34.92
C ALA A 441 -29.55 0.49 34.09
N SER A 442 -29.69 -0.77 33.71
CA SER A 442 -30.62 -1.22 32.68
C SER A 442 -32.08 -1.22 33.10
N THR A 443 -32.99 -1.20 32.11
CA THR A 443 -34.40 -1.49 32.41
C THR A 443 -34.54 -2.94 32.85
N PHE A 444 -35.58 -3.24 33.64
CA PHE A 444 -35.76 -4.54 34.26
C PHE A 444 -35.64 -5.71 33.28
N GLU A 445 -36.18 -5.58 32.07
CA GLU A 445 -36.17 -6.61 31.03
C GLU A 445 -34.77 -6.99 30.54
N SER A 446 -33.80 -6.09 30.66
CA SER A 446 -32.39 -6.37 30.37
C SER A 446 -31.65 -6.78 31.65
N PHE A 447 -31.82 -6.01 32.73
CA PHE A 447 -31.15 -6.21 34.01
C PHE A 447 -31.35 -7.63 34.58
N VAL A 448 -32.60 -8.12 34.60
CA VAL A 448 -32.93 -9.42 35.23
C VAL A 448 -32.28 -10.62 34.53
N ALA A 449 -31.85 -10.42 33.28
CA ALA A 449 -31.17 -11.41 32.45
C ALA A 449 -29.68 -11.05 32.25
N ASN A 450 -29.06 -10.37 33.24
CA ASN A 450 -27.66 -9.96 33.22
C ASN A 450 -27.26 -9.19 31.95
N ASP A 451 -28.17 -8.37 31.41
CA ASP A 451 -28.00 -7.60 30.17
C ASP A 451 -27.81 -8.42 28.87
N LYS A 452 -27.95 -9.74 28.92
CA LYS A 452 -27.87 -10.60 27.72
C LYS A 452 -28.80 -10.17 26.58
N PRO A 453 -30.07 -9.79 26.82
CA PRO A 453 -30.94 -9.29 25.75
C PRO A 453 -30.41 -8.03 25.05
N THR A 454 -29.71 -7.16 25.78
CA THR A 454 -29.11 -5.96 25.21
C THR A 454 -27.91 -6.31 24.36
N ILE A 455 -27.04 -7.19 24.85
CA ILE A 455 -25.90 -7.71 24.09
C ILE A 455 -26.39 -8.35 22.78
N ASP A 456 -27.39 -9.23 22.85
CA ASP A 456 -27.96 -9.90 21.68
C ASP A 456 -28.58 -8.92 20.68
N ALA A 457 -29.31 -7.93 21.17
CA ALA A 457 -29.93 -6.92 20.31
C ALA A 457 -28.89 -6.04 19.60
N LEU A 458 -27.77 -5.72 20.26
CA LEU A 458 -26.68 -4.92 19.66
C LEU A 458 -25.79 -5.75 18.74
N ASN A 459 -25.59 -7.04 19.03
CA ASN A 459 -25.00 -8.00 18.08
C ASN A 459 -25.84 -8.08 16.80
N GLU A 460 -27.16 -8.24 16.92
CA GLU A 460 -28.08 -8.27 15.76
C GLU A 460 -28.16 -6.92 15.01
N ALA A 461 -28.01 -5.80 15.72
CA ALA A 461 -27.87 -4.48 15.09
C ALA A 461 -26.54 -4.35 14.32
N GLY A 462 -25.56 -5.21 14.61
CA GLY A 462 -24.22 -5.17 14.04
C GLY A 462 -23.41 -4.01 14.56
N LEU A 463 -23.37 -3.83 15.88
CA LEU A 463 -22.41 -2.92 16.53
C LEU A 463 -20.99 -3.43 16.24
N ASP A 464 -20.12 -2.52 15.81
CA ASP A 464 -18.74 -2.86 15.42
C ASP A 464 -17.77 -2.62 16.58
N VAL A 465 -17.91 -1.49 17.29
CA VAL A 465 -16.97 -1.04 18.32
C VAL A 465 -17.64 -0.13 19.35
N SER A 466 -17.18 -0.17 20.60
CA SER A 466 -17.61 0.74 21.66
C SER A 466 -16.45 1.09 22.58
N ALA A 467 -16.41 2.32 23.10
CA ALA A 467 -15.71 2.55 24.35
C ALA A 467 -16.40 1.80 25.50
N VAL A 468 -15.67 1.47 26.55
CA VAL A 468 -16.29 1.14 27.84
C VAL A 468 -16.74 2.43 28.52
N GLY A 469 -17.94 2.41 29.09
CA GLY A 469 -18.44 3.41 30.02
C GLY A 469 -18.30 2.93 31.47
N ASN A 470 -18.82 3.72 32.42
CA ASN A 470 -18.72 3.34 33.82
C ASN A 470 -19.65 2.18 34.17
N HIS A 471 -20.82 2.08 33.54
CA HIS A 471 -21.79 1.02 33.84
C HIS A 471 -21.41 -0.35 33.28
N GLU A 472 -20.47 -0.43 32.32
CA GLU A 472 -19.79 -1.68 31.97
C GLU A 472 -19.02 -2.30 33.14
N PHE A 473 -18.64 -1.51 34.16
CA PHE A 473 -17.94 -1.96 35.36
C PHE A 473 -18.85 -2.14 36.58
N ASP A 474 -20.18 -2.06 36.44
CA ASP A 474 -21.14 -2.20 37.56
C ASP A 474 -20.93 -3.51 38.35
N GLN A 475 -20.66 -4.61 37.64
CA GLN A 475 -20.38 -5.93 38.22
C GLN A 475 -18.87 -6.22 38.37
N GLY A 476 -18.03 -5.22 38.13
CA GLY A 476 -16.57 -5.29 38.21
C GLY A 476 -15.87 -5.68 36.90
N TYR A 477 -14.56 -5.47 36.87
CA TYR A 477 -13.70 -5.75 35.71
C TYR A 477 -13.72 -7.24 35.31
N ASP A 478 -13.77 -8.14 36.28
CA ASP A 478 -13.81 -9.58 36.02
C ASP A 478 -15.08 -9.99 35.27
N ASP A 479 -16.23 -9.37 35.58
CA ASP A 479 -17.48 -9.61 34.87
C ASP A 479 -17.43 -9.07 33.44
N LEU A 480 -16.94 -7.83 33.28
CA LEU A 480 -16.76 -7.21 31.99
C LEU A 480 -15.91 -8.09 31.04
N VAL A 481 -14.76 -8.58 31.50
CA VAL A 481 -13.85 -9.36 30.65
C VAL A 481 -14.31 -10.80 30.48
N ASN A 482 -14.74 -11.48 31.55
CA ASN A 482 -14.99 -12.92 31.51
C ASN A 482 -16.43 -13.31 31.17
N ARG A 483 -17.38 -12.36 31.21
CA ARG A 483 -18.77 -12.58 30.79
C ARG A 483 -19.12 -11.71 29.59
N VAL A 484 -19.08 -10.39 29.74
CA VAL A 484 -19.58 -9.46 28.72
C VAL A 484 -18.75 -9.56 27.43
N ILE A 485 -17.44 -9.42 27.53
CA ILE A 485 -16.50 -9.43 26.39
C ILE A 485 -16.18 -10.86 25.93
N ALA A 486 -16.06 -11.81 26.86
CA ALA A 486 -15.74 -13.18 26.52
C ALA A 486 -16.75 -13.77 25.54
N GLU A 487 -16.28 -14.63 24.63
CA GLU A 487 -17.13 -15.27 23.62
C GLU A 487 -18.34 -15.97 24.27
N TYR A 488 -19.48 -15.91 23.57
CA TYR A 488 -20.66 -16.66 23.98
C TYR A 488 -20.39 -18.16 23.93
N ASP A 489 -20.70 -18.85 25.02
CA ASP A 489 -20.69 -20.30 25.09
C ASP A 489 -21.90 -20.79 25.89
N ALA A 490 -22.69 -21.67 25.30
CA ALA A 490 -23.97 -22.08 25.90
C ALA A 490 -23.83 -22.79 27.26
N ASP A 491 -22.65 -23.34 27.58
CA ASP A 491 -22.40 -24.09 28.81
C ASP A 491 -21.63 -23.25 29.86
N THR A 492 -20.71 -22.38 29.40
CA THR A 492 -19.73 -21.69 30.25
C THR A 492 -19.89 -20.17 30.30
N ASN A 493 -20.51 -19.55 29.28
CA ASN A 493 -20.82 -18.11 29.25
C ASN A 493 -22.15 -17.84 28.50
N PRO A 494 -23.30 -18.33 29.02
CA PRO A 494 -24.59 -18.22 28.33
C PRO A 494 -25.19 -16.80 28.38
N ASP A 495 -24.69 -15.93 29.27
CA ASP A 495 -25.22 -14.58 29.53
C ASP A 495 -24.31 -13.47 28.96
N GLY A 496 -23.31 -13.83 28.16
CA GLY A 496 -22.28 -12.95 27.62
C GLY A 496 -22.16 -12.96 26.11
N GLY A 497 -21.00 -12.55 25.59
CA GLY A 497 -20.67 -12.64 24.16
C GLY A 497 -21.01 -11.40 23.34
N ALA A 498 -20.55 -10.23 23.77
CA ALA A 498 -20.50 -9.06 22.90
C ALA A 498 -19.59 -9.36 21.69
N GLU A 499 -20.15 -9.25 20.47
CA GLU A 499 -19.41 -9.52 19.23
C GLU A 499 -18.59 -8.31 18.74
N TRP A 500 -18.88 -7.12 19.29
CA TRP A 500 -18.15 -5.89 19.00
C TRP A 500 -16.87 -5.75 19.82
N LYS A 501 -16.00 -4.82 19.41
CA LYS A 501 -14.78 -4.48 20.18
C LYS A 501 -15.08 -3.47 21.28
N TYR A 502 -14.77 -3.82 22.52
CA TYR A 502 -14.73 -2.87 23.63
C TYR A 502 -13.33 -2.26 23.78
N LEU A 503 -13.28 -0.94 23.91
CA LEU A 503 -12.04 -0.16 23.95
C LEU A 503 -11.90 0.62 25.25
N GLY A 504 -10.69 0.66 25.81
CA GLY A 504 -10.36 1.38 27.04
C GLY A 504 -8.87 1.70 27.15
N ALA A 505 -8.36 2.61 26.32
CA ALA A 505 -6.95 2.99 26.24
C ALA A 505 -6.40 3.54 27.56
N ASN A 506 -7.25 4.17 28.38
CA ASN A 506 -6.89 4.70 29.68
C ASN A 506 -7.19 3.74 30.86
N VAL A 507 -7.46 2.46 30.60
CA VAL A 507 -7.72 1.44 31.62
C VAL A 507 -6.53 0.49 31.73
N LYS A 508 -5.86 0.48 32.89
CA LYS A 508 -4.60 -0.25 33.11
C LYS A 508 -4.64 -1.10 34.37
N PHE A 509 -3.78 -2.10 34.44
CA PHE A 509 -3.53 -2.83 35.69
C PHE A 509 -2.62 -2.03 36.61
N LYS A 510 -3.05 -1.76 37.86
CA LYS A 510 -2.26 -1.05 38.89
C LYS A 510 -0.88 -1.66 39.11
N ALA A 511 -0.79 -2.99 39.04
CA ALA A 511 0.40 -3.73 39.42
C ALA A 511 1.53 -3.62 38.38
N SER A 512 1.20 -3.61 37.09
CA SER A 512 2.18 -3.62 36.00
C SER A 512 2.20 -2.33 35.18
N GLY A 513 1.10 -1.57 35.15
CA GLY A 513 0.89 -0.46 34.22
C GLY A 513 0.57 -0.91 32.79
N ASP A 514 0.38 -2.22 32.57
CA ASP A 514 -0.02 -2.75 31.26
C ASP A 514 -1.49 -2.42 30.97
N PRO A 515 -1.89 -2.32 29.68
CA PRO A 515 -3.29 -2.19 29.30
C PRO A 515 -4.15 -3.33 29.89
N ALA A 516 -5.28 -2.98 30.48
CA ALA A 516 -6.27 -3.96 30.96
C ALA A 516 -7.31 -4.28 29.87
N LEU A 517 -7.51 -3.38 28.91
CA LEU A 517 -8.37 -3.58 27.76
C LEU A 517 -7.60 -3.20 26.48
N ASP A 518 -8.09 -3.67 25.34
CA ASP A 518 -7.63 -3.15 24.05
C ASP A 518 -7.92 -1.63 24.02
N GLY A 519 -6.93 -0.82 23.61
CA GLY A 519 -7.10 0.64 23.55
C GLY A 519 -7.65 1.13 22.22
N THR A 520 -7.41 0.37 21.16
CA THR A 520 -7.65 0.79 19.78
C THR A 520 -8.26 -0.33 18.92
N TRP A 521 -8.88 0.07 17.81
CA TRP A 521 -9.33 -0.84 16.76
C TRP A 521 -9.27 -0.13 15.40
N ILE A 522 -8.87 -0.83 14.34
CA ILE A 522 -8.75 -0.27 12.99
C ILE A 522 -9.55 -1.10 11.98
N LYS A 523 -10.20 -0.43 11.02
CA LYS A 523 -11.06 -1.06 10.01
C LYS A 523 -10.86 -0.42 8.64
N ASP A 524 -10.71 -1.24 7.61
CA ASP A 524 -10.79 -0.81 6.21
C ASP A 524 -12.24 -0.48 5.82
N GLN A 525 -12.44 0.71 5.25
CA GLN A 525 -13.73 1.19 4.76
C GLN A 525 -13.59 1.68 3.32
N GLY A 526 -13.31 0.75 2.40
CA GLY A 526 -13.21 1.05 0.97
C GLY A 526 -11.83 1.59 0.58
N GLY A 527 -10.76 1.03 1.17
CA GLY A 527 -9.39 1.49 0.98
C GLY A 527 -8.95 2.56 1.98
N VAL A 528 -9.89 3.15 2.73
CA VAL A 528 -9.62 4.11 3.81
C VAL A 528 -9.54 3.38 5.14
N GLN A 529 -8.43 3.52 5.87
CA GLN A 529 -8.23 2.94 7.19
C GLN A 529 -8.79 3.86 8.27
N VAL A 530 -9.78 3.38 9.02
CA VAL A 530 -10.43 4.13 10.10
C VAL A 530 -10.07 3.51 11.44
N GLY A 531 -9.29 4.25 12.23
CA GLY A 531 -8.91 3.92 13.59
C GLY A 531 -9.91 4.45 14.62
N TYR A 532 -10.09 3.71 15.70
CA TYR A 532 -10.95 4.04 16.84
C TYR A 532 -10.13 3.93 18.12
N VAL A 533 -10.26 4.93 19.00
CA VAL A 533 -9.66 4.95 20.34
C VAL A 533 -10.79 4.98 21.35
N GLY A 534 -10.75 4.12 22.37
CA GLY A 534 -11.73 4.14 23.46
C GLY A 534 -11.16 4.73 24.74
N ALA A 535 -11.94 5.52 25.47
CA ALA A 535 -11.58 5.98 26.81
C ALA A 535 -12.81 6.10 27.72
N VAL A 536 -12.62 5.91 29.02
CA VAL A 536 -13.67 6.02 30.06
C VAL A 536 -13.36 7.18 31.01
N THR A 537 -14.41 7.78 31.60
CA THR A 537 -14.26 8.86 32.59
C THR A 537 -13.23 8.53 33.68
N GLU A 538 -12.40 9.52 34.01
CA GLU A 538 -11.42 9.45 35.10
C GLU A 538 -12.09 9.32 36.47
N HIS A 539 -13.40 9.61 36.55
CA HIS A 539 -14.22 9.46 37.74
C HIS A 539 -14.71 8.03 37.99
N LEU A 540 -14.33 7.04 37.17
CA LEU A 540 -14.75 5.64 37.34
C LEU A 540 -14.63 5.14 38.80
N PRO A 541 -13.54 5.41 39.57
CA PRO A 541 -13.42 4.93 40.95
C PRO A 541 -14.44 5.52 41.94
N GLU A 542 -15.10 6.61 41.57
CA GLU A 542 -16.15 7.28 42.35
C GLU A 542 -17.55 6.74 42.02
N LEU A 543 -17.68 6.03 40.89
CA LEU A 543 -18.96 5.64 40.29
C LEU A 543 -19.30 4.15 40.46
N VAL A 544 -18.28 3.29 40.62
CA VAL A 544 -18.47 1.83 40.75
C VAL A 544 -17.92 1.29 42.07
N SER A 545 -18.21 0.02 42.35
CA SER A 545 -17.71 -0.65 43.56
C SER A 545 -16.18 -0.69 43.58
N PRO A 546 -15.50 -0.18 44.63
CA PRO A 546 -14.04 -0.21 44.72
C PRO A 546 -13.45 -1.63 44.64
N ASP A 547 -14.17 -2.62 45.15
CA ASP A 547 -13.74 -4.02 45.11
C ASP A 547 -13.80 -4.59 43.68
N GLY A 548 -14.75 -4.14 42.86
CA GLY A 548 -14.91 -4.59 41.47
C GLY A 548 -13.81 -4.09 40.53
N ILE A 549 -13.05 -3.08 40.94
CA ILE A 549 -11.94 -2.47 40.18
C ILE A 549 -10.66 -2.41 41.04
N ALA A 550 -10.51 -3.34 42.00
CA ALA A 550 -9.40 -3.33 42.95
C ALA A 550 -8.02 -3.32 42.26
N ASP A 551 -7.89 -3.99 41.12
CA ASP A 551 -6.66 -4.09 40.34
C ASP A 551 -6.56 -3.09 39.17
N ILE A 552 -7.59 -2.26 38.95
CA ILE A 552 -7.71 -1.36 37.79
C ILE A 552 -7.39 0.09 38.14
N GLU A 553 -6.49 0.69 37.37
CA GLU A 553 -6.16 2.11 37.36
C GLU A 553 -6.75 2.77 36.11
N VAL A 554 -7.45 3.89 36.29
CA VAL A 554 -7.85 4.76 35.19
C VAL A 554 -6.85 5.90 35.09
N THR A 555 -6.19 6.03 33.95
CA THR A 555 -5.21 7.09 33.67
C THR A 555 -5.84 8.26 32.93
N ASP A 556 -5.05 9.32 32.73
CA ASP A 556 -5.46 10.52 31.99
C ASP A 556 -5.98 10.17 30.57
N ILE A 557 -7.16 10.68 30.23
CA ILE A 557 -7.83 10.39 28.95
C ILE A 557 -7.03 10.97 27.78
N VAL A 558 -6.52 12.19 27.92
CA VAL A 558 -5.83 12.91 26.84
C VAL A 558 -4.49 12.26 26.52
N GLU A 559 -3.70 11.93 27.54
CA GLU A 559 -2.40 11.27 27.38
C GLU A 559 -2.57 9.90 26.71
N ALA A 560 -3.50 9.08 27.20
CA ALA A 560 -3.78 7.77 26.62
C ALA A 560 -4.30 7.88 25.19
N THR A 561 -5.22 8.82 24.92
CA THR A 561 -5.79 9.01 23.58
C THR A 561 -4.74 9.45 22.58
N ASN A 562 -3.89 10.42 22.94
CA ASN A 562 -2.87 10.94 22.03
C ASN A 562 -1.85 9.86 21.67
N ALA A 563 -1.40 9.07 22.64
CA ALA A 563 -0.50 7.95 22.38
C ALA A 563 -1.13 6.92 21.44
N ALA A 564 -2.39 6.55 21.69
CA ALA A 564 -3.13 5.60 20.88
C ALA A 564 -3.41 6.11 19.45
N ALA A 565 -3.71 7.39 19.29
CA ALA A 565 -3.92 8.02 17.99
C ALA A 565 -2.61 8.08 17.18
N ASP A 566 -1.49 8.40 17.83
CA ASP A 566 -0.17 8.39 17.19
C ASP A 566 0.22 6.99 16.70
N ASP A 567 -0.07 5.96 17.48
CA ASP A 567 0.14 4.56 17.10
C ASP A 567 -0.75 4.16 15.90
N LEU A 568 -2.04 4.52 15.91
CA LEU A 568 -2.95 4.26 14.79
C LEU A 568 -2.49 4.92 13.48
N VAL A 569 -2.03 6.18 13.53
CA VAL A 569 -1.47 6.86 12.35
C VAL A 569 -0.19 6.17 11.87
N ALA A 570 0.66 5.71 12.79
CA ALA A 570 1.85 4.94 12.44
C ALA A 570 1.54 3.57 11.82
N GLU A 571 0.39 2.98 12.17
CA GLU A 571 -0.17 1.76 11.57
C GLU A 571 -0.87 2.00 10.22
N GLY A 572 -1.07 3.27 9.84
CA GLY A 572 -1.64 3.68 8.55
C GLY A 572 -3.11 4.09 8.60
N ALA A 573 -3.65 4.48 9.76
CA ALA A 573 -4.98 5.07 9.85
C ALA A 573 -5.04 6.44 9.14
N ASP A 574 -6.03 6.60 8.26
CA ASP A 574 -6.33 7.85 7.55
C ASP A 574 -7.27 8.75 8.37
N ILE A 575 -8.15 8.13 9.16
CA ILE A 575 -9.09 8.79 10.08
C ILE A 575 -8.96 8.15 11.45
N VAL A 576 -8.88 8.95 12.52
CA VAL A 576 -8.98 8.46 13.91
C VAL A 576 -10.19 9.05 14.64
N VAL A 577 -11.00 8.18 15.23
CA VAL A 577 -12.21 8.53 15.99
C VAL A 577 -12.01 8.20 17.46
N LEU A 578 -12.09 9.21 18.32
CA LEU A 578 -12.19 9.00 19.77
C LEU A 578 -13.64 8.66 20.14
N LEU A 579 -13.84 7.48 20.72
CA LEU A 579 -15.04 7.08 21.46
C LEU A 579 -14.74 7.30 22.94
N VAL A 580 -15.38 8.28 23.58
CA VAL A 580 -15.08 8.62 24.98
C VAL A 580 -16.33 8.64 25.83
N HIS A 581 -16.30 7.88 26.93
CA HIS A 581 -17.36 7.92 27.93
C HIS A 581 -17.10 9.01 28.98
N GLU A 582 -17.06 10.24 28.49
CA GLU A 582 -17.04 11.51 29.22
C GLU A 582 -17.77 12.54 28.35
N GLY A 583 -18.36 13.58 28.93
CA GLY A 583 -19.25 14.46 28.16
C GLY A 583 -19.34 15.89 28.65
N ALA A 584 -19.86 16.76 27.78
CA ALA A 584 -20.03 18.16 28.11
C ALA A 584 -21.17 18.37 29.14
N PRO A 585 -21.05 19.35 30.05
CA PRO A 585 -22.13 19.70 30.99
C PRO A 585 -23.23 20.57 30.35
N THR A 586 -23.23 20.76 29.03
CA THR A 586 -24.13 21.65 28.28
C THR A 586 -24.33 21.16 26.85
N THR A 587 -25.43 21.53 26.20
CA THR A 587 -25.72 21.22 24.78
C THR A 587 -25.30 22.34 23.82
N SER A 588 -24.84 23.49 24.36
CA SER A 588 -24.46 24.66 23.57
C SER A 588 -23.05 24.53 23.01
N CYS A 589 -22.90 24.41 21.69
CA CYS A 589 -21.57 24.29 21.07
C CYS A 589 -20.63 25.47 21.35
N ALA A 590 -21.17 26.68 21.51
CA ALA A 590 -20.36 27.84 21.87
C ALA A 590 -19.80 27.71 23.30
N ASP A 591 -20.58 27.14 24.23
CA ASP A 591 -20.14 26.92 25.60
C ASP A 591 -19.19 25.73 25.68
N ILE A 592 -19.41 24.66 24.91
CA ILE A 592 -18.49 23.52 24.77
C ILE A 592 -17.13 24.01 24.25
N ALA A 593 -17.12 24.83 23.20
CA ALA A 593 -15.89 25.41 22.66
C ALA A 593 -15.15 26.32 23.66
N ALA A 594 -15.88 26.87 24.65
CA ALA A 594 -15.34 27.77 25.66
C ALA A 594 -15.03 27.09 27.01
N LEU A 595 -15.26 25.78 27.14
CA LEU A 595 -14.89 25.02 28.34
C LEU A 595 -13.38 25.16 28.56
N GLY A 596 -12.95 25.47 29.78
CA GLY A 596 -11.52 25.58 30.07
C GLY A 596 -10.86 24.20 30.14
N ALA A 597 -9.56 24.12 29.81
CA ALA A 597 -8.74 22.91 29.95
C ALA A 597 -8.65 22.34 31.39
N GLY A 598 -9.20 23.03 32.39
CA GLY A 598 -9.30 22.56 33.78
C GLY A 598 -10.66 21.94 34.13
N THR A 599 -11.51 21.69 33.14
CA THR A 599 -12.77 20.92 33.29
C THR A 599 -12.61 19.58 32.58
N ASP A 600 -13.29 18.54 33.07
CA ASP A 600 -13.09 17.15 32.62
C ASP A 600 -13.26 16.99 31.11
N PHE A 601 -14.34 17.54 30.53
CA PHE A 601 -14.53 17.49 29.08
C PHE A 601 -13.77 18.58 28.31
N GLY A 602 -13.51 19.73 28.94
CA GLY A 602 -12.74 20.82 28.31
C GLY A 602 -11.27 20.46 28.10
N SER A 603 -10.68 19.66 28.99
CA SER A 603 -9.32 19.12 28.82
C SER A 603 -9.25 18.19 27.63
N ILE A 604 -10.26 17.33 27.42
CA ILE A 604 -10.33 16.41 26.27
C ILE A 604 -10.43 17.19 24.97
N VAL A 605 -11.43 18.06 24.83
CA VAL A 605 -11.69 18.81 23.58
C VAL A 605 -10.50 19.68 23.15
N GLN A 606 -9.74 20.22 24.11
CA GLN A 606 -8.57 21.06 23.82
C GLN A 606 -7.24 20.29 23.79
N GLY A 607 -7.16 19.14 24.47
CA GLY A 607 -5.93 18.43 24.73
C GLY A 607 -5.65 17.28 23.76
N VAL A 608 -6.69 16.70 23.15
CA VAL A 608 -6.48 15.66 22.13
C VAL A 608 -5.90 16.28 20.86
N ASN A 609 -4.86 15.62 20.35
CA ASN A 609 -3.98 16.15 19.33
C ASN A 609 -4.65 16.19 17.93
N ASP A 610 -3.88 16.66 16.95
CA ASP A 610 -4.34 16.84 15.58
C ASP A 610 -4.54 15.52 14.81
N ASN A 611 -4.15 14.37 15.40
CA ASN A 611 -4.37 13.06 14.82
C ASN A 611 -5.78 12.53 15.09
N VAL A 612 -6.55 13.14 16.00
CA VAL A 612 -7.94 12.74 16.30
C VAL A 612 -8.93 13.56 15.45
N ASP A 613 -9.51 12.91 14.45
CA ASP A 613 -10.40 13.53 13.48
C ASP A 613 -11.84 13.72 13.99
N ALA A 614 -12.29 12.91 14.95
CA ALA A 614 -13.63 13.00 15.51
C ALA A 614 -13.68 12.63 17.00
N ILE A 615 -14.61 13.24 17.74
CA ILE A 615 -14.92 12.87 19.13
C ILE A 615 -16.41 12.50 19.22
N VAL A 616 -16.69 11.25 19.56
CA VAL A 616 -18.00 10.73 19.92
C VAL A 616 -18.02 10.53 21.42
N SER A 617 -18.97 11.17 22.11
CA SER A 617 -19.00 11.31 23.57
C SER A 617 -20.30 10.82 24.20
N GLY A 618 -20.25 10.51 25.51
CA GLY A 618 -21.38 10.00 26.30
C GLY A 618 -21.42 10.55 27.74
N HIS A 619 -21.86 9.73 28.69
CA HIS A 619 -21.84 9.94 30.15
C HIS A 619 -22.82 10.99 30.71
N THR A 620 -22.88 12.16 30.08
CA THR A 620 -23.72 13.28 30.56
C THR A 620 -25.16 13.24 30.06
N HIS A 621 -25.45 12.30 29.14
CA HIS A 621 -26.76 12.08 28.52
C HIS A 621 -27.28 13.27 27.68
N LEU A 622 -26.40 14.21 27.32
CA LEU A 622 -26.77 15.41 26.58
C LEU A 622 -26.55 15.22 25.08
N GLU A 623 -27.51 15.67 24.27
CA GLU A 623 -27.37 15.65 22.81
C GLU A 623 -26.70 16.95 22.31
N TYR A 624 -25.63 16.81 21.51
CA TYR A 624 -24.96 17.93 20.86
C TYR A 624 -24.25 17.50 19.59
N ASN A 625 -24.14 18.43 18.64
CA ASN A 625 -23.55 18.22 17.32
C ASN A 625 -22.66 19.41 16.96
N CYS A 626 -21.43 19.43 17.48
CA CYS A 626 -20.53 20.57 17.37
C CYS A 626 -19.43 20.33 16.34
N SER A 627 -18.98 21.40 15.70
CA SER A 627 -17.83 21.42 14.81
C SER A 627 -16.84 22.43 15.38
N LEU A 628 -15.68 21.97 15.83
CA LEU A 628 -14.72 22.79 16.58
C LEU A 628 -13.39 22.89 15.82
N PRO A 629 -12.77 24.07 15.74
CA PRO A 629 -11.49 24.24 15.03
C PRO A 629 -10.36 23.44 15.68
N VAL A 630 -9.40 23.02 14.86
CA VAL A 630 -8.19 22.34 15.29
C VAL A 630 -6.98 23.15 14.87
N ASP A 631 -6.12 23.53 15.83
CA ASP A 631 -5.04 24.50 15.59
C ASP A 631 -4.02 24.03 14.54
N GLY A 632 -3.73 22.73 14.46
CA GLY A 632 -2.79 22.17 13.47
C GLY A 632 -3.38 21.87 12.10
N TRP A 633 -4.68 22.09 11.87
CA TRP A 633 -5.33 21.74 10.61
C TRP A 633 -5.43 22.88 9.60
N SER A 634 -4.64 23.95 9.73
CA SER A 634 -4.76 25.14 8.87
C SER A 634 -4.57 24.85 7.37
N ASP A 635 -3.83 23.80 7.03
CA ASP A 635 -3.52 23.40 5.65
C ASP A 635 -4.42 22.26 5.13
N ARG A 636 -5.35 21.73 5.95
CA ARG A 636 -6.32 20.70 5.55
C ARG A 636 -7.53 21.30 4.85
N ALA A 637 -8.20 20.52 4.00
CA ALA A 637 -9.48 20.92 3.40
C ALA A 637 -10.60 21.05 4.45
N VAL A 638 -10.58 20.16 5.46
CA VAL A 638 -11.44 20.21 6.64
C VAL A 638 -10.63 20.67 7.85
N THR A 639 -11.01 21.80 8.44
CA THR A 639 -10.26 22.45 9.54
C THR A 639 -10.94 22.38 10.89
N GLU A 640 -12.12 21.76 10.97
CA GLU A 640 -12.90 21.62 12.19
C GLU A 640 -13.23 20.14 12.44
N ARG A 641 -13.08 19.67 13.69
CA ARG A 641 -13.42 18.30 14.11
C ARG A 641 -14.87 18.20 14.62
N PRO A 642 -15.64 17.17 14.24
CA PRO A 642 -16.90 16.85 14.92
C PRO A 642 -16.67 16.49 16.39
N VAL A 643 -17.48 17.06 17.27
CA VAL A 643 -17.63 16.67 18.68
C VAL A 643 -19.12 16.44 18.93
N VAL A 644 -19.51 15.19 19.10
CA VAL A 644 -20.91 14.77 19.06
C VAL A 644 -21.30 13.86 20.23
N SER A 645 -22.57 13.92 20.60
CA SER A 645 -23.24 12.93 21.45
C SER A 645 -24.68 12.75 20.98
N ALA A 646 -25.19 11.52 21.02
CA ALA A 646 -26.55 11.16 20.61
C ALA A 646 -27.58 11.34 21.75
N GLY A 647 -27.17 11.85 22.91
CA GLY A 647 -28.04 11.98 24.07
C GLY A 647 -28.03 10.71 24.90
N GLN A 648 -29.14 9.97 24.93
CA GLN A 648 -29.28 8.77 25.77
C GLN A 648 -30.38 7.82 25.25
N TYR A 649 -30.38 6.59 25.74
CA TYR A 649 -31.50 5.65 25.73
C TYR A 649 -32.04 5.29 24.33
N GLY A 650 -31.20 5.37 23.30
CA GLY A 650 -31.62 5.12 21.91
C GLY A 650 -32.69 6.11 21.43
N THR A 651 -32.61 7.37 21.86
CA THR A 651 -33.48 8.46 21.36
C THR A 651 -33.00 9.00 20.01
N ASN A 652 -31.69 9.08 19.81
CA ASN A 652 -31.06 9.51 18.57
C ASN A 652 -29.91 8.60 18.16
N LEU A 653 -29.39 8.83 16.95
CA LEU A 653 -28.19 8.25 16.39
C LEU A 653 -27.33 9.38 15.78
N ASN A 654 -26.05 9.46 16.09
CA ASN A 654 -25.13 10.35 15.37
C ASN A 654 -24.79 9.75 14.01
N GLN A 655 -24.68 10.60 13.00
CA GLN A 655 -24.15 10.24 11.68
C GLN A 655 -23.03 11.21 11.34
N LEU A 656 -21.82 10.69 11.17
CA LEU A 656 -20.66 11.40 10.65
C LEU A 656 -20.32 10.78 9.29
N VAL A 657 -20.12 11.62 8.27
CA VAL A 657 -19.66 11.16 6.94
C VAL A 657 -18.45 11.99 6.53
N PHE A 658 -17.35 11.32 6.24
CA PHE A 658 -16.12 11.90 5.71
C PHE A 658 -15.96 11.46 4.26
N THR A 659 -15.77 12.41 3.35
CA THR A 659 -15.38 12.12 1.97
C THR A 659 -13.87 12.18 1.89
N VAL A 660 -13.23 11.06 1.57
CA VAL A 660 -11.78 10.86 1.70
C VAL A 660 -11.19 10.50 0.34
N ASP A 661 -10.00 11.01 0.06
CA ASP A 661 -9.18 10.52 -1.03
C ASP A 661 -8.58 9.15 -0.64
N PRO A 662 -8.97 8.04 -1.30
CA PRO A 662 -8.56 6.70 -0.86
C PRO A 662 -7.08 6.38 -1.14
N VAL A 663 -6.34 7.28 -1.79
CA VAL A 663 -4.93 7.09 -2.13
C VAL A 663 -4.03 7.82 -1.13
N THR A 664 -4.42 9.00 -0.70
CA THR A 664 -3.66 9.83 0.26
C THR A 664 -4.16 9.75 1.69
N GLY A 665 -5.40 9.33 1.91
CA GLY A 665 -6.06 9.41 3.20
C GLY A 665 -6.63 10.80 3.53
N ASP A 666 -6.44 11.78 2.64
CA ASP A 666 -6.85 13.16 2.92
C ASP A 666 -8.38 13.30 2.97
N VAL A 667 -8.88 13.82 4.09
CA VAL A 667 -10.30 14.19 4.24
C VAL A 667 -10.59 15.44 3.43
N GLN A 668 -11.38 15.29 2.37
CA GLN A 668 -11.77 16.37 1.46
C GLN A 668 -12.96 17.16 2.01
N THR A 669 -13.99 16.46 2.52
CA THR A 669 -15.17 17.09 3.10
C THR A 669 -15.72 16.27 4.28
N LYS A 670 -16.53 16.92 5.14
CA LYS A 670 -17.27 16.23 6.20
C LYS A 670 -18.72 16.72 6.32
N THR A 671 -19.61 15.83 6.75
CA THR A 671 -20.96 16.18 7.23
C THR A 671 -21.25 15.47 8.55
N GLN A 672 -22.10 16.08 9.40
CA GLN A 672 -22.47 15.53 10.71
C GLN A 672 -23.92 15.86 11.09
N ALA A 673 -24.64 14.90 11.64
CA ALA A 673 -26.04 15.04 12.04
C ALA A 673 -26.39 14.24 13.31
N ILE A 674 -27.41 14.71 14.03
CA ILE A 674 -28.16 13.91 15.01
C ILE A 674 -29.45 13.47 14.33
N LEU A 675 -29.64 12.16 14.23
CA LEU A 675 -30.80 11.53 13.61
C LEU A 675 -31.76 11.06 14.71
N PRO A 676 -32.91 11.69 14.90
CA PRO A 676 -33.89 11.22 15.88
C PRO A 676 -34.44 9.87 15.43
N LEU A 677 -34.45 8.89 16.33
CA LEU A 677 -34.97 7.54 16.05
C LEU A 677 -36.50 7.50 16.20
N VAL A 678 -37.07 8.44 16.97
CA VAL A 678 -38.51 8.62 17.15
C VAL A 678 -38.90 10.08 16.93
N SER A 679 -40.03 10.31 16.26
CA SER A 679 -40.65 11.63 16.16
C SER A 679 -42.13 11.54 16.46
N ALA A 680 -42.62 12.40 17.36
CA ALA A 680 -44.02 12.44 17.79
C ALA A 680 -44.59 11.06 18.21
N GLY A 681 -43.76 10.23 18.85
CA GLY A 681 -44.14 8.90 19.32
C GLY A 681 -44.14 7.80 18.25
N SER A 682 -43.68 8.07 17.03
CA SER A 682 -43.56 7.09 15.94
C SER A 682 -42.09 6.88 15.56
N ALA A 683 -41.73 5.62 15.29
CA ALA A 683 -40.40 5.28 14.79
C ALA A 683 -40.12 5.97 13.44
N ASN A 684 -38.96 6.59 13.30
CA ASN A 684 -38.53 7.24 12.06
C ASN A 684 -37.86 6.26 11.09
N TYR A 685 -37.42 5.10 11.58
CA TYR A 685 -36.75 4.05 10.82
C TYR A 685 -37.53 2.73 10.90
N PRO A 686 -37.30 1.81 9.94
CA PRO A 686 -37.91 0.48 9.98
C PRO A 686 -37.61 -0.26 11.29
N ILE A 687 -38.53 -1.11 11.73
CA ILE A 687 -38.31 -2.03 12.85
C ILE A 687 -37.59 -3.26 12.31
N ASP A 688 -36.43 -3.60 12.88
CA ASP A 688 -35.73 -4.84 12.58
C ASP A 688 -36.43 -6.04 13.23
N GLY A 689 -36.83 -7.01 12.42
CA GLY A 689 -37.63 -8.15 12.89
C GLY A 689 -36.88 -9.07 13.84
N ALA A 690 -35.61 -9.38 13.56
CA ALA A 690 -34.80 -10.27 14.39
C ALA A 690 -34.52 -9.65 15.76
N THR A 691 -34.15 -8.37 15.79
CA THR A 691 -34.00 -7.62 17.04
C THR A 691 -35.32 -7.55 17.80
N GLN A 692 -36.45 -7.33 17.12
CA GLN A 692 -37.76 -7.29 17.77
C GLN A 692 -38.14 -8.63 18.42
N ASP A 693 -37.75 -9.76 17.83
CA ASP A 693 -37.97 -11.09 18.41
C ASP A 693 -37.13 -11.30 19.68
N ILE A 694 -35.87 -10.83 19.70
CA ILE A 694 -35.01 -10.82 20.90
C ILE A 694 -35.67 -10.00 22.02
N VAL A 695 -36.11 -8.78 21.71
CA VAL A 695 -36.80 -7.91 22.67
C VAL A 695 -38.08 -8.58 23.21
N ALA A 696 -38.88 -9.19 22.34
CA ALA A 696 -40.12 -9.83 22.75
C ALA A 696 -39.88 -11.05 23.67
N ALA A 697 -38.83 -11.84 23.41
CA ALA A 697 -38.43 -12.95 24.27
C ALA A 697 -37.98 -12.44 25.65
N ALA A 698 -37.13 -11.42 25.69
CA ALA A 698 -36.67 -10.81 26.93
C ALA A 698 -37.81 -10.26 27.79
N VAL A 699 -38.79 -9.61 27.17
CA VAL A 699 -40.00 -9.13 27.87
C VAL A 699 -40.79 -10.29 28.46
N ALA A 700 -40.99 -11.37 27.72
CA ALA A 700 -41.73 -12.53 28.19
C ALA A 700 -41.02 -13.21 29.38
N ASP A 701 -39.70 -13.37 29.32
CA ASP A 701 -38.91 -13.96 30.39
C ASP A 701 -38.89 -13.05 31.63
N ALA A 702 -38.72 -11.74 31.42
CA ALA A 702 -38.78 -10.77 32.50
C ALA A 702 -40.16 -10.72 33.16
N ASP A 703 -41.26 -10.86 32.43
CA ASP A 703 -42.60 -10.91 33.04
C ASP A 703 -42.77 -12.15 33.94
N VAL A 704 -42.12 -13.28 33.62
CA VAL A 704 -42.12 -14.47 34.48
C VAL A 704 -41.29 -14.24 35.74
N LEU A 705 -40.05 -13.79 35.60
CA LEU A 705 -39.14 -13.54 36.73
C LEU A 705 -39.64 -12.40 37.62
N GLY A 706 -40.20 -11.37 37.01
CA GLY A 706 -40.69 -10.17 37.66
C GLY A 706 -41.99 -10.32 38.43
N ALA A 707 -42.74 -11.41 38.21
CA ALA A 707 -44.00 -11.70 38.88
C ALA A 707 -43.81 -12.27 40.31
N GLU A 708 -42.58 -12.54 40.74
CA GLU A 708 -42.30 -13.06 42.08
C GLU A 708 -42.85 -12.12 43.17
N PRO A 709 -43.75 -12.60 44.06
CA PRO A 709 -44.32 -11.77 45.10
C PRO A 709 -43.32 -11.59 46.25
N LEU A 710 -42.94 -10.35 46.55
CA LEU A 710 -42.03 -10.00 47.64
C LEU A 710 -42.78 -9.71 48.95
N GLY A 711 -44.02 -9.26 48.86
CA GLY A 711 -44.82 -8.88 50.03
C GLY A 711 -46.08 -8.11 49.65
N GLN A 712 -46.68 -7.41 50.62
CA GLN A 712 -47.84 -6.57 50.39
C GLN A 712 -47.65 -5.18 51.01
N ILE A 713 -48.17 -4.15 50.34
CA ILE A 713 -48.23 -2.77 50.85
C ILE A 713 -49.67 -2.37 51.12
N GLU A 714 -49.90 -1.55 52.16
CA GLU A 714 -51.23 -1.06 52.55
C GLU A 714 -51.60 0.28 51.90
N ALA A 715 -50.62 0.94 51.29
CA ALA A 715 -50.74 2.21 50.57
C ALA A 715 -49.54 2.36 49.60
N PRO A 716 -49.62 3.20 48.56
CA PRO A 716 -48.50 3.43 47.65
C PRO A 716 -47.40 4.28 48.31
N PHE A 717 -46.14 4.00 47.96
CA PHE A 717 -45.00 4.85 48.31
C PHE A 717 -44.62 5.70 47.10
N TYR A 718 -44.63 7.02 47.29
CA TYR A 718 -44.42 7.97 46.21
C TYR A 718 -43.06 8.64 46.34
N ARG A 719 -42.47 8.94 45.19
CA ARG A 719 -41.41 9.94 45.08
C ARG A 719 -41.97 11.35 45.26
N ALA A 720 -41.10 12.27 45.66
CA ALA A 720 -41.47 13.68 45.74
C ALA A 720 -41.72 14.25 44.34
N LYS A 721 -42.77 15.07 44.18
CA LYS A 721 -43.13 15.70 42.90
C LYS A 721 -43.32 17.20 43.07
N LEU A 722 -43.09 17.96 42.01
CA LEU A 722 -43.45 19.38 41.92
C LEU A 722 -44.97 19.54 41.88
N ALA A 723 -45.45 20.78 42.01
CA ALA A 723 -46.88 21.10 42.02
C ALA A 723 -47.64 20.70 40.73
N ASN A 724 -46.93 20.43 39.64
CA ASN A 724 -47.52 19.93 38.39
C ASN A 724 -47.92 18.44 38.47
N GLY A 725 -47.52 17.72 39.53
CA GLY A 725 -47.90 16.33 39.78
C GLY A 725 -47.21 15.29 38.90
N THR A 726 -46.33 15.71 37.98
CA THR A 726 -45.66 14.84 37.00
C THR A 726 -44.15 14.93 37.07
N THR A 727 -43.59 16.11 37.34
CA THR A 727 -42.14 16.31 37.44
C THR A 727 -41.68 15.94 38.84
N GLU A 728 -40.63 15.13 38.93
CA GLU A 728 -39.96 14.79 40.18
C GLU A 728 -39.41 16.04 40.88
N ASN A 729 -39.53 16.08 42.21
CA ASN A 729 -38.92 17.10 43.06
C ASN A 729 -37.79 16.47 43.87
N ARG A 730 -36.57 16.50 43.34
CA ARG A 730 -35.38 15.95 44.00
C ARG A 730 -34.95 16.71 45.26
N GLY A 731 -35.58 17.84 45.59
CA GLY A 731 -35.35 18.56 46.84
C GLY A 731 -36.39 18.28 47.93
N GLY A 732 -37.40 17.44 47.66
CA GLY A 732 -38.47 17.13 48.60
C GLY A 732 -38.29 15.77 49.28
N GLU A 733 -38.64 15.68 50.57
CA GLU A 733 -38.78 14.41 51.28
C GLU A 733 -39.94 13.59 50.69
N SER A 734 -39.80 12.26 50.67
CA SER A 734 -40.79 11.37 50.05
C SER A 734 -40.98 10.09 50.86
N THR A 735 -42.19 9.51 50.82
CA THR A 735 -42.46 8.26 51.55
C THR A 735 -41.62 7.11 51.02
N LEU A 736 -41.34 7.09 49.71
CA LEU A 736 -40.47 6.08 49.10
C LEU A 736 -39.01 6.23 49.51
N GLY A 737 -38.49 7.46 49.55
CA GLY A 737 -37.12 7.71 50.00
C GLY A 737 -36.88 7.29 51.43
N ASN A 738 -37.83 7.57 52.32
CA ASN A 738 -37.77 7.11 53.71
C ASN A 738 -37.80 5.58 53.80
N LEU A 739 -38.72 4.92 53.07
CA LEU A 739 -38.81 3.46 53.03
C LEU A 739 -37.50 2.83 52.55
N VAL A 740 -36.91 3.31 51.45
CA VAL A 740 -35.68 2.73 50.92
C VAL A 740 -34.50 2.94 51.86
N ALA A 741 -34.38 4.11 52.49
CA ALA A 741 -33.36 4.33 53.51
C ALA A 741 -33.55 3.37 54.71
N GLU A 742 -34.79 3.14 55.17
CA GLU A 742 -35.06 2.14 56.21
C GLU A 742 -34.68 0.73 55.78
N ILE A 743 -35.00 0.32 54.54
CA ILE A 743 -34.61 -0.98 53.99
C ILE A 743 -33.08 -1.11 53.95
N GLN A 744 -32.36 -0.07 53.54
CA GLN A 744 -30.90 -0.07 53.50
C GLN A 744 -30.29 -0.21 54.90
N GLN A 745 -30.85 0.50 55.89
CA GLN A 745 -30.43 0.37 57.27
C GLN A 745 -30.67 -1.05 57.81
N ASP A 746 -31.87 -1.60 57.60
CA ASP A 746 -32.24 -2.96 58.04
C ASP A 746 -31.33 -4.03 57.41
N ALA A 747 -31.01 -3.89 56.12
CA ALA A 747 -30.10 -4.80 55.43
C ALA A 747 -28.64 -4.74 55.93
N THR A 748 -28.27 -3.71 56.68
CA THR A 748 -26.87 -3.42 57.05
C THR A 748 -26.63 -3.21 58.55
N GLU A 749 -27.65 -3.35 59.39
CA GLU A 749 -27.55 -3.16 60.85
C GLU A 749 -26.83 -4.30 61.57
N ASP A 750 -26.75 -5.49 60.95
CA ASP A 750 -26.07 -6.63 61.53
C ASP A 750 -24.53 -6.44 61.52
N PRO A 751 -23.80 -6.93 62.56
CA PRO A 751 -22.34 -6.79 62.65
C PRO A 751 -21.55 -7.37 61.47
N GLU A 752 -22.09 -8.39 60.81
CA GLU A 752 -21.46 -9.03 59.66
C GLU A 752 -21.52 -8.17 58.39
N PHE A 753 -22.45 -7.21 58.34
CA PHE A 753 -22.63 -6.29 57.23
C PHE A 753 -22.20 -4.85 57.53
N GLY A 754 -21.79 -4.56 58.77
CA GLY A 754 -21.12 -3.30 59.14
C GLY A 754 -21.84 -2.45 60.20
N SER A 755 -22.91 -2.94 60.81
CA SER A 755 -23.59 -2.27 61.95
C SER A 755 -24.06 -0.85 61.67
N ALA A 756 -24.66 -0.61 60.50
CA ALA A 756 -25.19 0.69 60.12
C ALA A 756 -26.21 1.22 61.14
N GLN A 757 -26.04 2.48 61.55
CA GLN A 757 -26.93 3.16 62.49
C GLN A 757 -27.90 4.12 61.79
N ILE A 758 -27.54 4.56 60.59
CA ILE A 758 -28.23 5.54 59.76
C ILE A 758 -27.96 5.15 58.31
N ALA A 759 -28.97 5.24 57.45
CA ALA A 759 -28.81 5.10 56.00
C ALA A 759 -29.36 6.33 55.27
N PHE A 760 -28.81 6.62 54.09
CA PHE A 760 -29.22 7.74 53.25
C PHE A 760 -29.53 7.22 51.85
N MET A 761 -30.68 7.62 51.32
CA MET A 761 -31.05 7.37 49.93
C MET A 761 -31.14 8.69 49.18
N ASN A 762 -30.31 8.87 48.15
CA ASN A 762 -30.41 10.03 47.29
C ASN A 762 -31.66 9.93 46.39
N PRO A 763 -32.41 11.01 46.17
CA PRO A 763 -33.65 10.96 45.41
C PRO A 763 -33.44 10.56 43.94
N GLY A 764 -32.25 10.82 43.37
CA GLY A 764 -31.91 10.45 42.00
C GLY A 764 -31.83 8.94 41.74
N GLY A 765 -31.56 8.14 42.79
CA GLY A 765 -31.52 6.69 42.72
C GLY A 765 -32.90 6.01 42.71
N LEU A 766 -33.99 6.76 42.94
CA LEU A 766 -35.36 6.26 42.93
C LEU A 766 -36.03 6.58 41.59
N ARG A 767 -36.40 5.55 40.83
CA ARG A 767 -36.79 5.72 39.41
C ARG A 767 -38.27 5.52 39.13
N ALA A 768 -38.98 4.84 40.03
CA ALA A 768 -40.43 4.63 39.95
C ALA A 768 -41.10 4.86 41.32
N ASP A 769 -42.42 5.11 41.30
CA ASP A 769 -43.25 5.02 42.51
C ASP A 769 -43.54 3.53 42.81
N LEU A 770 -43.63 3.14 44.09
CA LEU A 770 -43.98 1.77 44.48
C LEU A 770 -45.50 1.67 44.74
N LEU A 771 -46.24 1.20 43.74
CA LEU A 771 -47.72 1.25 43.73
C LEU A 771 -48.41 -0.05 44.14
N GLY A 772 -47.68 -1.17 44.15
CA GLY A 772 -48.25 -2.52 44.28
C GLY A 772 -48.99 -2.95 43.01
N ASP A 773 -49.08 -4.26 42.79
CA ASP A 773 -49.66 -4.86 41.61
C ASP A 773 -51.19 -4.71 41.56
N GLY A 774 -51.70 -4.39 40.37
CA GLY A 774 -53.11 -4.18 40.07
C GLY A 774 -53.70 -2.83 40.53
N ASN A 775 -54.96 -2.59 40.13
CA ASN A 775 -55.72 -1.37 40.43
C ASN A 775 -56.78 -1.53 41.55
N GLY A 776 -56.74 -2.65 42.28
CA GLY A 776 -57.69 -2.99 43.35
C GLY A 776 -57.51 -2.19 44.64
N ALA A 777 -58.35 -2.46 45.64
CA ALA A 777 -58.15 -1.93 47.00
C ALA A 777 -56.90 -2.54 47.64
N PHE A 778 -56.23 -1.78 48.53
CA PHE A 778 -55.12 -2.30 49.33
C PHE A 778 -55.60 -3.33 50.36
N PRO A 779 -54.74 -4.28 50.80
CA PRO A 779 -53.32 -4.41 50.47
C PRO A 779 -53.05 -4.92 49.06
N ARG A 780 -51.98 -4.42 48.42
CA ARG A 780 -51.53 -4.84 47.08
C ARG A 780 -50.19 -5.55 47.16
N THR A 781 -50.01 -6.57 46.35
CA THR A 781 -48.75 -7.32 46.26
C THR A 781 -47.65 -6.44 45.68
N VAL A 782 -46.45 -6.45 46.25
CA VAL A 782 -45.25 -5.91 45.59
C VAL A 782 -44.55 -7.06 44.91
N THR A 783 -44.24 -6.90 43.62
CA THR A 783 -43.48 -7.90 42.87
C THR A 783 -42.02 -7.49 42.71
N PHE A 784 -41.17 -8.44 42.34
CA PHE A 784 -39.76 -8.17 42.08
C PHE A 784 -39.54 -7.10 41.00
N LYS A 785 -40.30 -7.15 39.88
CA LYS A 785 -40.27 -6.10 38.84
C LYS A 785 -40.58 -4.71 39.38
N GLN A 786 -41.52 -4.60 40.31
CA GLN A 786 -41.86 -3.30 40.90
C GLN A 786 -40.75 -2.77 41.80
N ALA A 787 -40.11 -3.62 42.61
CA ALA A 787 -38.97 -3.24 43.43
C ALA A 787 -37.76 -2.85 42.56
N ALA A 788 -37.45 -3.65 41.54
CA ALA A 788 -36.36 -3.37 40.62
C ALA A 788 -36.58 -2.08 39.80
N ASN A 789 -37.82 -1.77 39.40
CA ASN A 789 -38.13 -0.49 38.75
C ASN A 789 -37.95 0.72 39.67
N VAL A 790 -38.04 0.56 40.99
CA VAL A 790 -37.73 1.62 41.95
C VAL A 790 -36.23 1.86 42.02
N GLN A 791 -35.43 0.79 42.11
CA GLN A 791 -33.96 0.83 42.19
C GLN A 791 -33.34 0.03 41.04
N PRO A 792 -33.38 0.54 39.80
CA PRO A 792 -32.95 -0.20 38.61
C PRO A 792 -31.43 -0.18 38.40
N PHE A 793 -30.71 0.59 39.21
CA PHE A 793 -29.25 0.62 39.20
C PHE A 793 -28.75 -0.52 40.07
N ALA A 794 -27.77 -1.30 39.58
CA ALA A 794 -27.15 -2.41 40.29
C ALA A 794 -26.21 -1.93 41.43
N ASN A 795 -26.62 -0.88 42.14
CA ASN A 795 -25.84 -0.27 43.20
C ASN A 795 -25.72 -1.24 44.38
N THR A 796 -24.52 -1.29 44.97
CA THR A 796 -24.26 -2.03 46.20
C THR A 796 -24.53 -1.15 47.42
N LEU A 797 -24.88 -1.78 48.54
CA LEU A 797 -24.95 -1.08 49.83
C LEU A 797 -23.54 -1.03 50.42
N VAL A 798 -23.10 0.18 50.76
CA VAL A 798 -21.77 0.43 51.33
C VAL A 798 -21.93 1.04 52.72
N ASN A 799 -21.21 0.47 53.68
CA ASN A 799 -21.14 0.99 55.04
C ASN A 799 -19.88 1.84 55.25
N MET A 800 -20.04 2.96 55.96
CA MET A 800 -18.96 3.90 56.25
C MET A 800 -18.99 4.34 57.72
N ASP A 801 -17.83 4.35 58.36
CA ASP A 801 -17.65 4.95 59.68
C ASP A 801 -17.43 6.45 59.55
N LEU A 802 -18.47 7.24 59.86
CA LEU A 802 -18.42 8.69 59.80
C LEU A 802 -18.51 9.32 61.20
N THR A 803 -17.73 10.36 61.44
CA THR A 803 -17.92 11.24 62.59
C THR A 803 -19.23 12.03 62.45
N GLY A 804 -19.80 12.47 63.58
CA GLY A 804 -20.99 13.33 63.53
C GLY A 804 -20.78 14.67 62.79
N ALA A 805 -19.54 15.11 62.58
CA ALA A 805 -19.22 16.28 61.78
C ALA A 805 -19.30 15.98 60.27
N GLU A 806 -18.86 14.80 59.84
CA GLU A 806 -18.95 14.35 58.45
C GLU A 806 -20.39 14.05 58.06
N VAL A 807 -21.16 13.39 58.93
CA VAL A 807 -22.62 13.21 58.73
C VAL A 807 -23.32 14.56 58.57
N LYS A 808 -22.94 15.56 59.36
CA LYS A 808 -23.48 16.92 59.24
C LYS A 808 -23.04 17.63 57.95
N ALA A 809 -21.88 17.31 57.40
CA ALA A 809 -21.40 17.92 56.16
C ALA A 809 -22.04 17.30 54.91
N ALA A 810 -22.45 16.03 54.99
CA ALA A 810 -23.15 15.33 53.92
C ALA A 810 -24.63 15.74 53.77
N LEU A 811 -25.25 16.24 54.83
CA LEU A 811 -26.62 16.79 54.87
C LEU A 811 -26.64 18.30 54.58
#